data_AF-A0A2R6N4M7-F1
#
_entry.id   AF-A0A2R6N4M7-F1
#
_cell.length_a   1.000
_cell.length_b   1.000
_cell.length_c   1.000
_cell.angle_alpha   90.00
_cell.angle_beta   90.00
_cell.angle_gamma   90.00
#
_symmetry.space_group_name_H-M   'P 1'
#
loop_
_entity.id
_entity.type
_entity.pdbx_description
1 polymer ?
#
loop_
_entity_poly.entity_id
_entity_poly.type
_entity_poly.pdbx_seq_one_letter_code
_entity_poly.pdbx_strand_id
1 'polypeptide(L)'
;MVAVLIASVVAGGMGGVAPPASADEHEASVSFSGGTSGGATIVVDEVTLPEGGFVTIHDASLTEGNTFGSVAGTSTYLESGTHENVTVHLDDEIEDGTFFAMAHQDTNDDRAYAFLSSNGGEDGPYTAGGDIVMESAEVTVSATVTASDQPTEGEYVVVDRVELSEGGFVTVHDSSLLDGAVFESVRGTSQYLTAGVHEDVRIQLEDPLQNDDTLLPMAHRDTNGNQAYDFPASEGEEDGPFVTAGGDAVLDDAAVELRDTATSSFDGGASGGTLVTVDELFVPEGGFVTMHDSSLTDGEVFGSIRGTSESLAPGLHRDVQVRLDEPLEEGDTLLAMAHQDTNDNEAYDFPDTEGDEDGPYTADGDIVMDGGDVTVSASASLDRQTSDGTTVVVEDVDLSEGGFVTIHDASLLGGAALESVRGTSEYLEAGVHDEVTIELDEPIADTQQLIAMPHRDTNDNEAYDFVENEGGDDGPYTADGGAVVDPGTVGVTATVVADADASDAETVVVERVTLHNGGFVTVHDSSLTDGAVFESIRGTSEYLEPGTHEGVEITLEEPLEDDDTLFAMAHQDTNGNEAYDFPDSEGAEDGPYVAAGGPVMGPLDVTVEDMSDDDEMNGGDDDGMDDDEMSSEDDEMNSEEDGEMSDDGESNETDDGSGPGFGLLAAFGALAAVAAAGYLVRRQA
;
A
#
# COMPACT_ATOMS: atom_id res chain seq x y z
N MET A 1 -8.79 34.38 -29.89
CA MET A 1 -9.04 34.61 -31.33
C MET A 1 -7.72 34.71 -32.09
N VAL A 2 -7.09 33.57 -32.34
CA VAL A 2 -6.14 33.31 -33.44
C VAL A 2 -6.40 31.83 -33.77
N ALA A 3 -6.95 31.56 -34.95
CA ALA A 3 -7.33 30.21 -35.37
C ALA A 3 -6.15 29.58 -36.12
N VAL A 4 -5.70 28.40 -35.68
CA VAL A 4 -4.81 27.54 -36.47
C VAL A 4 -5.64 26.41 -37.06
N LEU A 5 -5.45 26.19 -38.36
CA LEU A 5 -6.29 25.40 -39.25
C LEU A 5 -5.46 24.18 -39.65
N ILE A 6 -5.81 22.99 -39.17
CA ILE A 6 -5.13 21.74 -39.54
C ILE A 6 -5.57 21.35 -40.96
N ALA A 7 -4.64 21.43 -41.92
CA ALA A 7 -4.83 20.98 -43.30
C ALA A 7 -3.81 19.88 -43.61
N SER A 8 -4.31 18.67 -43.79
CA SER A 8 -3.55 17.50 -44.24
C SER A 8 -3.19 17.61 -45.73
N VAL A 9 -1.90 17.55 -46.05
CA VAL A 9 -1.38 17.40 -47.42
C VAL A 9 -0.35 16.28 -47.44
N VAL A 10 -0.63 15.24 -48.22
CA VAL A 10 0.32 14.21 -48.64
C VAL A 10 1.05 14.70 -49.89
N ALA A 11 2.38 14.80 -49.82
CA ALA A 11 3.26 14.82 -51.00
C ALA A 11 4.69 14.40 -50.62
N GLY A 12 5.16 13.28 -51.21
CA GLY A 12 6.50 12.73 -50.98
C GLY A 12 7.63 13.48 -51.70
N GLY A 13 8.85 13.28 -51.21
CA GLY A 13 10.10 13.72 -51.84
C GLY A 13 11.31 13.16 -51.09
N MET A 14 12.14 12.40 -51.81
CA MET A 14 13.35 11.70 -51.34
C MET A 14 14.48 12.64 -50.89
N GLY A 15 15.24 12.21 -49.88
CA GLY A 15 16.71 12.30 -49.86
C GLY A 15 17.33 13.33 -48.92
N GLY A 16 17.89 12.85 -47.82
CA GLY A 16 18.83 13.59 -46.97
C GLY A 16 19.03 12.90 -45.63
N VAL A 17 20.00 11.98 -45.53
CA VAL A 17 20.47 11.47 -44.23
C VAL A 17 21.22 12.59 -43.52
N ALA A 18 20.53 13.26 -42.59
CA ALA A 18 21.20 13.98 -41.52
C ALA A 18 21.78 12.94 -40.54
N PRO A 19 22.96 13.18 -39.94
CA PRO A 19 23.37 12.40 -38.78
C PRO A 19 22.30 12.57 -37.68
N PRO A 20 22.07 11.56 -36.82
CA PRO A 20 21.13 11.73 -35.71
C PRO A 20 21.58 12.95 -34.91
N ALA A 21 20.65 13.89 -34.73
CA ALA A 21 20.79 14.88 -33.68
C ALA A 21 20.88 14.09 -32.36
N SER A 22 21.81 14.47 -31.49
CA SER A 22 21.76 14.08 -30.10
C SER A 22 20.34 14.35 -29.58
N ALA A 23 19.71 13.37 -28.93
CA ALA A 23 18.50 13.62 -28.17
C ALA A 23 18.80 14.78 -27.20
N ASP A 24 17.92 15.78 -27.15
CA ASP A 24 18.03 16.84 -26.15
C ASP A 24 17.81 16.17 -24.79
N GLU A 25 18.87 16.06 -24.00
CA GLU A 25 18.89 15.51 -22.63
C GLU A 25 18.10 16.42 -21.64
N HIS A 26 17.10 17.15 -22.12
CA HIS A 26 16.37 18.22 -21.42
C HIS A 26 14.85 18.21 -21.70
N GLU A 27 14.33 17.34 -22.58
CA GLU A 27 12.88 17.17 -22.74
C GLU A 27 12.41 15.97 -21.92
N ALA A 28 11.26 16.13 -21.24
CA ALA A 28 10.65 15.04 -20.51
C ALA A 28 10.19 13.93 -21.47
N SER A 29 10.36 12.68 -21.07
CA SER A 29 9.92 11.52 -21.85
C SER A 29 9.58 10.34 -20.94
N VAL A 30 8.71 9.45 -21.41
CA VAL A 30 8.32 8.21 -20.74
C VAL A 30 8.38 7.08 -21.77
N SER A 31 8.94 5.93 -21.37
CA SER A 31 8.81 4.65 -22.07
C SER A 31 8.07 3.69 -21.16
N PHE A 32 6.95 3.18 -21.65
CA PHE A 32 6.14 2.20 -20.94
C PHE A 32 5.70 1.11 -21.91
N SER A 33 6.27 -0.07 -21.74
CA SER A 33 5.98 -1.25 -22.55
C SER A 33 4.85 -2.13 -22.00
N GLY A 34 4.42 -1.86 -20.76
CA GLY A 34 3.42 -2.65 -20.04
C GLY A 34 4.00 -4.00 -19.62
N GLY A 35 3.20 -5.06 -19.74
CA GLY A 35 3.66 -6.43 -19.46
C GLY A 35 2.83 -7.12 -18.41
N THR A 36 3.46 -7.98 -17.63
CA THR A 36 2.79 -8.74 -16.57
C THR A 36 3.08 -8.11 -15.21
N SER A 37 2.04 -7.90 -14.42
CA SER A 37 2.09 -7.36 -13.06
C SER A 37 1.46 -8.37 -12.11
N GLY A 38 1.86 -8.36 -10.84
CA GLY A 38 1.16 -9.09 -9.78
C GLY A 38 0.01 -8.30 -9.17
N GLY A 39 -0.37 -7.17 -9.77
CA GLY A 39 -1.53 -6.37 -9.38
C GLY A 39 -1.27 -5.32 -8.29
N ALA A 40 -0.12 -5.35 -7.62
CA ALA A 40 0.25 -4.37 -6.58
C ALA A 40 1.27 -3.34 -7.08
N THR A 41 2.03 -3.65 -8.13
CA THR A 41 3.01 -2.74 -8.72
C THR A 41 3.00 -2.73 -10.23
N ILE A 42 3.37 -1.61 -10.84
CA ILE A 42 3.67 -1.49 -12.27
C ILE A 42 5.09 -0.95 -12.44
N VAL A 43 5.88 -1.58 -13.30
CA VAL A 43 7.22 -1.11 -13.65
C VAL A 43 7.16 -0.29 -14.92
N VAL A 44 7.69 0.93 -14.87
CA VAL A 44 7.88 1.83 -16.02
C VAL A 44 9.32 1.71 -16.50
N ASP A 45 9.50 1.40 -17.79
CA ASP A 45 10.81 1.04 -18.34
C ASP A 45 11.84 2.16 -18.17
N GLU A 46 11.46 3.38 -18.54
CA GLU A 46 12.32 4.56 -18.46
C GLU A 46 11.47 5.84 -18.36
N VAL A 47 11.90 6.78 -17.52
CA VAL A 47 11.36 8.15 -17.47
C VAL A 47 12.50 9.15 -17.43
N THR A 48 12.38 10.24 -18.17
CA THR A 48 13.28 11.40 -18.07
C THR A 48 12.50 12.59 -17.54
N LEU A 49 12.94 13.15 -16.40
CA LEU A 49 12.34 14.29 -15.70
C LEU A 49 13.34 15.45 -15.65
N PRO A 50 13.17 16.52 -16.45
CA PRO A 50 14.14 17.63 -16.52
C PRO A 50 14.33 18.40 -15.20
N GLU A 51 13.27 18.53 -14.39
CA GLU A 51 13.27 19.28 -13.13
C GLU A 51 12.97 18.37 -11.92
N GLY A 52 12.98 17.04 -12.12
CA GLY A 52 12.48 16.07 -11.13
C GLY A 52 10.96 16.01 -11.10
N GLY A 53 10.42 15.16 -10.23
CA GLY A 53 8.97 14.97 -10.08
C GLY A 53 8.60 13.50 -9.95
N PHE A 54 7.50 13.10 -10.58
CA PHE A 54 6.88 11.80 -10.33
C PHE A 54 6.51 11.10 -11.64
N VAL A 55 6.31 9.78 -11.54
CA VAL A 55 5.58 9.01 -12.56
C VAL A 55 4.32 8.46 -11.93
N THR A 56 3.19 8.78 -12.56
CA THR A 56 1.87 8.34 -12.13
C THR A 56 1.33 7.33 -13.15
N ILE A 57 0.73 6.26 -12.64
CA ILE A 57 0.00 5.30 -13.46
C ILE A 57 -1.47 5.69 -13.45
N HIS A 58 -2.04 5.83 -14.64
CA HIS A 58 -3.47 6.00 -14.82
C HIS A 58 -4.12 4.78 -15.48
N ASP A 59 -5.37 4.48 -15.13
CA ASP A 59 -6.20 3.47 -15.79
C ASP A 59 -6.86 3.99 -17.10
N ALA A 60 -7.65 3.12 -17.73
CA ALA A 60 -8.35 3.39 -18.98
C ALA A 60 -9.36 4.56 -18.90
N SER A 61 -9.92 4.83 -17.72
CA SER A 61 -10.93 5.87 -17.49
C SER A 61 -10.38 7.28 -17.73
N LEU A 62 -9.05 7.45 -17.75
CA LEU A 62 -8.41 8.70 -18.17
C LEU A 62 -8.89 9.14 -19.56
N THR A 63 -9.03 8.19 -20.49
CA THR A 63 -9.49 8.48 -21.87
C THR A 63 -10.99 8.80 -21.96
N GLU A 64 -11.74 8.48 -20.91
CA GLU A 64 -13.15 8.79 -20.75
C GLU A 64 -13.36 10.17 -20.10
N GLY A 65 -12.26 10.84 -19.72
CA GLY A 65 -12.25 12.17 -19.12
C GLY A 65 -12.16 12.15 -17.60
N ASN A 66 -11.97 10.98 -16.97
CA ASN A 66 -11.77 10.87 -15.52
C ASN A 66 -10.31 11.18 -15.16
N THR A 67 -9.94 12.45 -15.13
CA THR A 67 -8.54 12.88 -14.94
C THR A 67 -7.96 12.54 -13.57
N PHE A 68 -8.77 12.68 -12.51
CA PHE A 68 -8.32 12.47 -11.13
C PHE A 68 -8.54 11.02 -10.70
N GLY A 69 -9.73 10.49 -10.95
CA GLY A 69 -10.06 9.12 -10.55
C GLY A 69 -9.30 8.03 -11.27
N SER A 70 -8.70 8.33 -12.42
CA SER A 70 -7.90 7.34 -13.14
C SER A 70 -6.55 7.08 -12.50
N VAL A 71 -6.08 7.90 -11.56
CA VAL A 71 -4.80 7.67 -10.88
C VAL A 71 -4.89 6.35 -10.08
N ALA A 72 -4.06 5.39 -10.46
CA ALA A 72 -3.98 4.06 -9.84
C ALA A 72 -2.78 3.92 -8.89
N GLY A 73 -1.79 4.80 -9.01
CA GLY A 73 -0.61 4.80 -8.16
C GLY A 73 0.43 5.82 -8.64
N THR A 74 1.31 6.25 -7.74
CA THR A 74 2.36 7.23 -8.02
C THR A 74 3.70 6.78 -7.46
N SER A 75 4.77 7.03 -8.20
CA SER A 75 6.15 6.79 -7.74
C SER A 75 6.49 7.67 -6.53
N THR A 76 7.57 7.33 -5.84
CA THR A 76 8.27 8.31 -5.01
C THR A 76 8.82 9.45 -5.86
N TYR A 77 9.25 10.53 -5.20
CA TYR A 77 9.95 11.61 -5.89
C TYR A 77 11.21 11.09 -6.59
N LEU A 78 11.30 11.39 -7.88
CA LEU A 78 12.44 11.08 -8.73
C LEU A 78 13.21 12.37 -9.00
N GLU A 79 14.51 12.37 -8.70
CA GLU A 79 15.38 13.51 -8.97
C GLU A 79 15.41 13.88 -10.47
N SER A 80 15.89 15.08 -10.80
CA SER A 80 16.07 15.45 -12.21
C SER A 80 17.03 14.49 -12.93
N GLY A 81 16.60 13.91 -14.04
CA GLY A 81 17.41 12.96 -14.80
C GLY A 81 16.60 11.87 -15.48
N THR A 82 17.29 10.84 -15.96
CA THR A 82 16.69 9.62 -16.52
C THR A 82 16.75 8.52 -15.48
N HIS A 83 15.62 7.86 -15.25
CA HIS A 83 15.44 6.73 -14.35
C HIS A 83 14.94 5.54 -15.14
N GLU A 84 15.45 4.36 -14.84
CA GLU A 84 15.10 3.09 -15.51
C GLU A 84 14.44 2.14 -14.50
N ASN A 85 13.52 1.30 -14.96
CA ASN A 85 12.79 0.31 -14.14
C ASN A 85 12.15 0.93 -12.89
N VAL A 86 11.43 2.04 -13.08
CA VAL A 86 10.74 2.72 -11.98
C VAL A 86 9.54 1.87 -11.56
N THR A 87 9.59 1.29 -10.37
CA THR A 87 8.46 0.59 -9.77
C THR A 87 7.50 1.60 -9.17
N VAL A 88 6.27 1.62 -9.66
CA VAL A 88 5.15 2.37 -9.11
C VAL A 88 4.29 1.40 -8.31
N HIS A 89 4.13 1.67 -7.02
CA HIS A 89 3.15 0.96 -6.20
C HIS A 89 1.76 1.49 -6.50
N LEU A 90 0.82 0.57 -6.59
CA LEU A 90 -0.59 0.89 -6.83
C LEU A 90 -1.29 1.05 -5.49
N ASP A 91 -2.21 2.00 -5.43
CA ASP A 91 -3.01 2.28 -4.24
C ASP A 91 -4.15 1.25 -4.09
N ASP A 92 -4.58 0.68 -5.22
CA ASP A 92 -5.62 -0.33 -5.31
C ASP A 92 -5.18 -1.50 -6.21
N GLU A 93 -5.78 -2.67 -6.00
CA GLU A 93 -5.64 -3.80 -6.91
C GLU A 93 -6.21 -3.45 -8.29
N ILE A 94 -5.49 -3.85 -9.34
CA ILE A 94 -5.88 -3.59 -10.72
C ILE A 94 -6.37 -4.86 -11.44
N GLU A 95 -7.09 -4.66 -12.54
CA GLU A 95 -7.44 -5.72 -13.50
C GLU A 95 -6.66 -5.56 -14.82
N ASP A 96 -6.73 -6.57 -15.69
CA ASP A 96 -6.23 -6.51 -17.06
C ASP A 96 -6.75 -5.27 -17.79
N GLY A 97 -5.87 -4.50 -18.42
CA GLY A 97 -6.31 -3.31 -19.15
C GLY A 97 -5.20 -2.47 -19.75
N THR A 98 -5.63 -1.38 -20.39
CA THR A 98 -4.72 -0.32 -20.85
C THR A 98 -4.43 0.63 -19.68
N PHE A 99 -3.15 0.81 -19.37
CA PHE A 99 -2.67 1.79 -18.41
C PHE A 99 -1.82 2.84 -19.10
N PHE A 100 -1.66 3.98 -18.45
CA PHE A 100 -0.87 5.11 -18.92
C PHE A 100 0.15 5.49 -17.87
N ALA A 101 1.43 5.44 -18.22
CA ALA A 101 2.47 6.06 -17.42
C ALA A 101 2.58 7.54 -17.84
N MET A 102 2.36 8.45 -16.89
CA MET A 102 2.40 9.89 -17.09
C MET A 102 3.49 10.52 -16.23
N ALA A 103 4.33 11.36 -16.82
CA ALA A 103 5.32 12.11 -16.06
C ALA A 103 4.69 13.38 -15.48
N HIS A 104 4.83 13.58 -14.17
CA HIS A 104 4.39 14.75 -13.42
C HIS A 104 5.58 15.56 -12.94
N GLN A 105 5.45 16.89 -12.98
CA GLN A 105 6.45 17.82 -12.46
C GLN A 105 6.13 18.10 -11.00
N ASP A 106 7.12 18.14 -10.12
CA ASP A 106 6.98 18.76 -8.79
C ASP A 106 6.96 20.29 -8.98
N THR A 107 5.80 20.95 -8.84
CA THR A 107 5.63 22.38 -9.20
C THR A 107 5.90 23.34 -8.06
N ASN A 108 5.86 22.85 -6.83
CA ASN A 108 6.02 23.61 -5.59
C ASN A 108 7.35 23.27 -4.87
N ASP A 109 8.14 22.33 -5.40
CA ASP A 109 9.42 21.85 -4.88
C ASP A 109 9.31 21.22 -3.47
N ASP A 110 8.15 20.66 -3.12
CA ASP A 110 7.92 20.04 -1.81
C ASP A 110 8.10 18.51 -1.80
N ARG A 111 8.23 17.90 -2.98
CA ARG A 111 8.44 16.45 -3.19
C ARG A 111 7.29 15.58 -2.67
N ALA A 112 6.12 16.16 -2.40
CA ALA A 112 4.87 15.45 -2.19
C ALA A 112 4.09 15.44 -3.52
N TYR A 113 3.34 14.36 -3.79
CA TYR A 113 2.50 14.33 -4.99
C TYR A 113 1.11 14.90 -4.69
N ALA A 114 0.93 16.19 -4.95
CA ALA A 114 -0.28 16.95 -4.62
C ALA A 114 -1.26 17.14 -5.79
N PHE A 115 -1.12 16.40 -6.90
CA PHE A 115 -2.02 16.54 -8.06
C PHE A 115 -3.49 16.27 -7.70
N LEU A 116 -3.75 15.25 -6.88
CA LEU A 116 -5.10 14.88 -6.46
C LEU A 116 -5.65 15.86 -5.43
N SER A 117 -4.91 16.12 -4.34
CA SER A 117 -5.34 17.01 -3.26
C SER A 117 -5.53 18.46 -3.71
N SER A 118 -4.71 18.95 -4.65
CA SER A 118 -4.80 20.30 -5.20
C SER A 118 -5.78 20.44 -6.37
N ASN A 119 -6.46 19.36 -6.76
CA ASN A 119 -7.35 19.33 -7.94
C ASN A 119 -6.62 19.77 -9.23
N GLY A 120 -5.37 19.31 -9.38
CA GLY A 120 -4.48 19.61 -10.50
C GLY A 120 -3.92 21.03 -10.52
N GLY A 121 -4.02 21.76 -9.41
CA GLY A 121 -3.42 23.08 -9.21
C GLY A 121 -1.90 23.01 -9.05
N GLU A 122 -1.44 21.95 -8.41
CA GLU A 122 -0.04 21.55 -8.24
C GLU A 122 0.22 20.22 -8.93
N ASP A 123 1.49 19.94 -9.15
CA ASP A 123 2.07 18.73 -9.71
C ASP A 123 1.44 18.25 -11.02
N GLY A 124 1.19 19.20 -11.91
CA GLY A 124 0.65 18.92 -13.23
C GLY A 124 1.60 18.08 -14.10
N PRO A 125 1.07 17.46 -15.17
CA PRO A 125 1.86 16.66 -16.07
C PRO A 125 2.91 17.48 -16.83
N TYR A 126 4.07 16.88 -17.06
CA TYR A 126 5.03 17.38 -18.01
C TYR A 126 4.42 17.49 -19.41
N THR A 127 4.82 18.52 -20.17
CA THR A 127 4.43 18.66 -21.57
C THR A 127 5.65 18.80 -22.49
N ALA A 128 5.63 18.07 -23.62
CA ALA A 128 6.64 18.13 -24.65
C ALA A 128 5.97 18.49 -25.98
N GLY A 129 6.41 19.57 -26.62
CA GLY A 129 5.76 20.05 -27.86
C GLY A 129 4.31 20.51 -27.71
N GLY A 130 3.81 20.65 -26.47
CA GLY A 130 2.42 21.00 -26.15
C GLY A 130 1.49 19.80 -25.91
N ASP A 131 2.01 18.58 -26.02
CA ASP A 131 1.31 17.35 -25.66
C ASP A 131 1.79 16.87 -24.28
N ILE A 132 0.92 16.20 -23.52
CA ILE A 132 1.28 15.59 -22.23
C ILE A 132 2.31 14.48 -22.46
N VAL A 133 3.32 14.42 -21.60
CA VAL A 133 4.33 13.36 -21.62
C VAL A 133 3.76 12.13 -20.92
N MET A 134 3.23 11.23 -21.74
CA MET A 134 2.67 9.96 -21.29
C MET A 134 2.84 8.89 -22.38
N GLU A 135 2.87 7.64 -21.97
CA GLU A 135 2.83 6.49 -22.87
C GLU A 135 1.81 5.47 -22.33
N SER A 136 1.12 4.77 -23.23
CA SER A 136 0.10 3.79 -22.87
C SER A 136 0.55 2.38 -23.22
N ALA A 137 0.26 1.40 -22.37
CA ALA A 137 0.49 0.00 -22.68
C ALA A 137 -0.56 -0.91 -22.04
N GLU A 138 -0.65 -2.14 -22.56
CA GLU A 138 -1.49 -3.18 -21.96
C GLU A 138 -0.73 -3.81 -20.79
N VAL A 139 -1.40 -3.92 -19.64
CA VAL A 139 -0.93 -4.66 -18.48
C VAL A 139 -1.84 -5.87 -18.29
N THR A 140 -1.21 -7.03 -18.08
CA THR A 140 -1.89 -8.26 -17.70
C THR A 140 -1.60 -8.55 -16.24
N VAL A 141 -2.65 -8.62 -15.43
CA VAL A 141 -2.61 -8.89 -14.02
C VAL A 141 -2.56 -10.41 -13.82
N SER A 142 -1.47 -10.88 -13.21
CA SER A 142 -1.19 -12.28 -12.95
C SER A 142 -0.20 -12.40 -11.79
N ALA A 143 1.10 -12.50 -12.08
CA ALA A 143 2.13 -12.62 -11.07
C ALA A 143 3.47 -12.18 -11.62
N THR A 144 4.40 -11.84 -10.73
CA THR A 144 5.83 -11.69 -11.05
C THR A 144 6.66 -12.52 -10.09
N VAL A 145 7.80 -13.03 -10.56
CA VAL A 145 8.75 -13.82 -9.78
C VAL A 145 10.14 -13.33 -10.17
N THR A 146 10.98 -13.08 -9.18
CA THR A 146 12.40 -12.76 -9.35
C THR A 146 13.23 -13.69 -8.47
N ALA A 147 14.27 -14.28 -9.03
CA ALA A 147 15.20 -15.12 -8.29
C ALA A 147 16.65 -14.91 -8.74
N SER A 148 17.53 -14.72 -7.77
CA SER A 148 18.96 -14.55 -8.00
C SER A 148 19.73 -15.87 -7.87
N ASP A 149 20.86 -15.92 -8.57
CA ASP A 149 21.87 -16.97 -8.39
C ASP A 149 22.29 -17.06 -6.92
N GLN A 150 22.34 -18.27 -6.37
CA GLN A 150 22.55 -18.46 -4.93
C GLN A 150 23.32 -19.75 -4.60
N PRO A 151 24.02 -19.80 -3.46
CA PRO A 151 24.46 -21.06 -2.89
C PRO A 151 23.29 -21.84 -2.31
N THR A 152 23.39 -23.17 -2.31
CA THR A 152 22.45 -24.06 -1.63
C THR A 152 23.19 -25.28 -1.09
N GLU A 153 22.74 -25.81 0.03
CA GLU A 153 23.10 -27.12 0.58
C GLU A 153 22.29 -28.25 -0.07
N GLY A 154 21.33 -27.88 -0.91
CA GLY A 154 20.51 -28.74 -1.73
C GLY A 154 19.13 -29.02 -1.15
N GLU A 155 18.80 -28.60 0.07
CA GLU A 155 17.48 -28.82 0.68
C GLU A 155 16.59 -27.57 0.63
N TYR A 156 17.16 -26.38 0.58
CA TYR A 156 16.43 -25.11 0.55
C TYR A 156 16.95 -24.18 -0.53
N VAL A 157 16.03 -23.36 -1.04
CA VAL A 157 16.32 -22.20 -1.89
C VAL A 157 15.46 -21.02 -1.46
N VAL A 158 15.91 -19.81 -1.76
CA VAL A 158 15.19 -18.56 -1.49
C VAL A 158 14.79 -17.92 -2.81
N VAL A 159 13.53 -17.52 -2.93
CA VAL A 159 13.05 -16.71 -4.06
C VAL A 159 13.00 -15.26 -3.59
N ASP A 160 13.73 -14.37 -4.27
CA ASP A 160 13.96 -12.99 -3.79
C ASP A 160 12.65 -12.23 -3.62
N ARG A 161 11.79 -12.27 -4.64
CA ARG A 161 10.52 -11.55 -4.61
C ARG A 161 9.49 -12.26 -5.48
N VAL A 162 8.27 -12.35 -4.97
CA VAL A 162 7.09 -12.81 -5.70
C VAL A 162 5.94 -11.86 -5.45
N GLU A 163 5.26 -11.44 -6.52
CA GLU A 163 4.04 -10.67 -6.44
C GLU A 163 2.90 -11.46 -7.08
N LEU A 164 1.82 -11.70 -6.33
CA LEU A 164 0.68 -12.48 -6.80
C LEU A 164 -0.59 -11.63 -6.84
N SER A 165 -1.31 -11.65 -7.96
CA SER A 165 -2.59 -10.95 -8.08
C SER A 165 -3.73 -11.62 -7.33
N GLU A 166 -3.55 -12.88 -6.98
CA GLU A 166 -4.46 -13.68 -6.16
C GLU A 166 -3.63 -14.68 -5.35
N GLY A 167 -4.18 -15.20 -4.26
CA GLY A 167 -3.44 -16.15 -3.42
C GLY A 167 -3.01 -17.42 -4.17
N GLY A 168 -1.87 -17.98 -3.77
CA GLY A 168 -1.28 -19.11 -4.47
C GLY A 168 0.01 -19.63 -3.85
N PHE A 169 0.91 -20.13 -4.69
CA PHE A 169 2.14 -20.81 -4.29
C PHE A 169 3.30 -20.45 -5.22
N VAL A 170 4.52 -20.66 -4.76
CA VAL A 170 5.72 -20.65 -5.58
C VAL A 170 6.28 -22.06 -5.60
N THR A 171 6.38 -22.65 -6.78
CA THR A 171 6.90 -24.00 -6.98
C THR A 171 8.23 -23.95 -7.71
N VAL A 172 9.23 -24.61 -7.14
CA VAL A 172 10.57 -24.70 -7.71
C VAL A 172 10.63 -25.90 -8.63
N HIS A 173 10.90 -25.65 -9.91
CA HIS A 173 11.17 -26.70 -10.90
C HIS A 173 12.67 -26.82 -11.18
N ASP A 174 13.13 -28.01 -11.57
CA ASP A 174 14.46 -28.19 -12.14
C ASP A 174 14.50 -27.93 -13.66
N SER A 175 15.71 -28.00 -14.22
CA SER A 175 15.95 -27.80 -15.65
C SER A 175 15.25 -28.80 -16.58
N SER A 176 14.75 -29.94 -16.07
CA SER A 176 14.00 -30.91 -16.88
C SER A 176 12.62 -30.41 -17.30
N LEU A 177 12.09 -29.36 -16.64
CA LEU A 177 10.91 -28.65 -17.08
C LEU A 177 11.06 -28.16 -18.54
N LEU A 178 12.25 -27.66 -18.90
CA LEU A 178 12.57 -27.16 -20.24
C LEU A 178 12.61 -28.29 -21.29
N ASP A 179 12.81 -29.54 -20.86
CA ASP A 179 12.70 -30.74 -21.67
C ASP A 179 11.27 -31.30 -21.75
N GLY A 180 10.30 -30.64 -21.09
CA GLY A 180 8.88 -30.98 -21.08
C GLY A 180 8.44 -31.90 -19.93
N ALA A 181 9.28 -32.12 -18.93
CA ALA A 181 8.96 -32.94 -17.76
C ALA A 181 8.19 -32.13 -16.70
N VAL A 182 6.95 -31.73 -17.01
CA VAL A 182 6.17 -30.78 -16.19
C VAL A 182 6.01 -31.23 -14.72
N PHE A 183 5.57 -32.46 -14.47
CA PHE A 183 5.29 -32.94 -13.10
C PHE A 183 6.54 -33.50 -12.41
N GLU A 184 7.44 -34.13 -13.16
CA GLU A 184 8.65 -34.76 -12.60
C GLU A 184 9.74 -33.73 -12.25
N SER A 185 9.63 -32.50 -12.77
CA SER A 185 10.57 -31.41 -12.49
C SER A 185 10.29 -30.69 -11.17
N VAL A 186 9.11 -30.85 -10.58
CA VAL A 186 8.75 -30.22 -9.30
C VAL A 186 9.71 -30.71 -8.22
N ARG A 187 10.42 -29.78 -7.58
CA ARG A 187 11.39 -30.05 -6.51
C ARG A 187 10.92 -29.60 -5.14
N GLY A 188 10.12 -28.56 -5.06
CA GLY A 188 9.58 -28.06 -3.79
C GLY A 188 8.54 -26.98 -4.03
N THR A 189 7.66 -26.77 -3.06
CA THR A 189 6.60 -25.75 -3.14
C THR A 189 6.53 -24.98 -1.82
N SER A 190 6.32 -23.67 -1.92
CA SER A 190 6.08 -22.81 -0.77
C SER A 190 4.83 -23.21 0.00
N GLN A 191 4.65 -22.63 1.19
CA GLN A 191 3.31 -22.56 1.79
C GLN A 191 2.41 -21.64 0.96
N TYR A 192 1.11 -21.64 1.27
CA TYR A 192 0.17 -20.70 0.67
C TYR A 192 0.60 -19.27 0.96
N LEU A 193 0.71 -18.47 -0.10
CA LEU A 193 0.97 -17.05 -0.07
C LEU A 193 -0.33 -16.32 -0.40
N THR A 194 -0.66 -15.26 0.35
CA THR A 194 -1.77 -14.37 0.01
C THR A 194 -1.46 -13.57 -1.25
N ALA A 195 -2.45 -12.89 -1.83
CA ALA A 195 -2.19 -11.87 -2.84
C ALA A 195 -1.25 -10.78 -2.29
N GLY A 196 -0.55 -10.09 -3.17
CA GLY A 196 0.42 -9.04 -2.84
C GLY A 196 1.87 -9.46 -3.01
N VAL A 197 2.77 -8.66 -2.43
CA VAL A 197 4.23 -8.81 -2.51
C VAL A 197 4.73 -9.67 -1.36
N HIS A 198 5.62 -10.62 -1.69
CA HIS A 198 6.33 -11.47 -0.74
C HIS A 198 7.81 -11.46 -1.10
N GLU A 199 8.67 -11.33 -0.10
CA GLU A 199 10.13 -11.30 -0.27
C GLU A 199 10.78 -12.43 0.51
N ASP A 200 11.98 -12.84 0.07
CA ASP A 200 12.79 -13.89 0.67
C ASP A 200 12.03 -15.20 0.95
N VAL A 201 11.21 -15.62 -0.01
CA VAL A 201 10.37 -16.82 0.12
C VAL A 201 11.25 -18.07 0.12
N ARG A 202 11.49 -18.60 1.32
CA ARG A 202 12.25 -19.84 1.52
C ARG A 202 11.41 -21.08 1.18
N ILE A 203 11.93 -21.92 0.29
CA ILE A 203 11.25 -23.14 -0.19
C ILE A 203 12.12 -24.36 0.11
N GLN A 204 11.53 -25.33 0.80
CA GLN A 204 12.15 -26.64 1.01
C GLN A 204 11.95 -27.52 -0.22
N LEU A 205 13.03 -28.14 -0.69
CA LEU A 205 13.02 -29.13 -1.75
C LEU A 205 12.71 -30.52 -1.14
N GLU A 206 11.69 -31.18 -1.66
CA GLU A 206 11.28 -32.53 -1.28
C GLU A 206 12.35 -33.57 -1.63
N ASP A 207 13.01 -33.38 -2.77
CA ASP A 207 14.12 -34.18 -3.25
C ASP A 207 15.38 -33.29 -3.34
N PRO A 208 16.32 -33.42 -2.39
CA PRO A 208 17.49 -32.57 -2.33
C PRO A 208 18.35 -32.62 -3.60
N LEU A 209 18.97 -31.49 -3.92
CA LEU A 209 19.87 -31.40 -5.07
C LEU A 209 21.15 -32.21 -4.84
N GLN A 210 21.61 -32.82 -5.93
CA GLN A 210 22.80 -33.67 -5.91
C GLN A 210 23.99 -33.08 -6.65
N ASN A 211 23.77 -32.00 -7.42
CA ASN A 211 24.76 -31.24 -8.18
C ASN A 211 24.20 -29.82 -8.37
N ASP A 212 25.05 -28.90 -8.81
CA ASP A 212 24.63 -27.60 -9.34
C ASP A 212 23.56 -27.78 -10.44
N ASP A 213 22.55 -26.92 -10.43
CA ASP A 213 21.45 -26.95 -11.39
C ASP A 213 20.98 -25.52 -11.69
N THR A 214 20.13 -25.39 -12.71
CA THR A 214 19.31 -24.19 -12.90
C THR A 214 17.92 -24.52 -12.43
N LEU A 215 17.45 -23.79 -11.42
CA LEU A 215 16.09 -23.91 -10.94
C LEU A 215 15.21 -22.84 -11.56
N LEU A 216 13.92 -23.16 -11.64
CA LEU A 216 12.88 -22.38 -12.27
C LEU A 216 11.73 -22.19 -11.28
N PRO A 217 11.85 -21.26 -10.31
CA PRO A 217 10.72 -20.90 -9.46
C PRO A 217 9.57 -20.37 -10.32
N MET A 218 8.39 -20.94 -10.16
CA MET A 218 7.19 -20.68 -10.93
C MET A 218 6.04 -20.34 -9.99
N ALA A 219 5.30 -19.27 -10.29
CA ALA A 219 4.10 -18.93 -9.53
C ALA A 219 2.92 -19.80 -9.96
N HIS A 220 2.18 -20.34 -8.99
CA HIS A 220 0.98 -21.15 -9.16
C HIS A 220 -0.21 -20.55 -8.41
N ARG A 221 -1.41 -20.70 -8.97
CA ARG A 221 -2.66 -20.24 -8.35
C ARG A 221 -3.21 -21.27 -7.36
N ASP A 222 -4.01 -20.85 -6.39
CA ASP A 222 -4.94 -21.73 -5.67
C ASP A 222 -6.31 -21.70 -6.37
N THR A 223 -6.51 -22.60 -7.34
CA THR A 223 -7.69 -22.56 -8.22
C THR A 223 -8.97 -23.12 -7.59
N ASN A 224 -8.82 -23.90 -6.51
CA ASN A 224 -9.94 -24.56 -5.83
C ASN A 224 -10.23 -23.92 -4.46
N GLY A 225 -9.40 -22.96 -4.02
CA GLY A 225 -9.55 -22.17 -2.80
C GLY A 225 -9.33 -22.97 -1.52
N ASN A 226 -8.56 -24.06 -1.59
CA ASN A 226 -8.36 -24.96 -0.47
C ASN A 226 -7.02 -24.75 0.26
N GLN A 227 -6.17 -23.83 -0.22
CA GLN A 227 -4.85 -23.49 0.30
C GLN A 227 -3.86 -24.67 0.35
N ALA A 228 -4.07 -25.70 -0.47
CA ALA A 228 -3.19 -26.84 -0.64
C ALA A 228 -2.76 -26.95 -2.11
N TYR A 229 -1.49 -27.31 -2.34
CA TYR A 229 -0.97 -27.44 -3.71
C TYR A 229 -1.35 -28.81 -4.31
N ASP A 230 -2.33 -28.81 -5.22
CA ASP A 230 -2.94 -29.99 -5.85
C ASP A 230 -2.48 -30.23 -7.30
N PHE A 231 -1.60 -29.39 -7.85
CA PHE A 231 -1.18 -29.46 -9.26
C PHE A 231 -0.66 -30.84 -9.71
N PRO A 232 0.28 -31.52 -8.99
CA PRO A 232 0.72 -32.85 -9.41
C PRO A 232 -0.36 -33.92 -9.24
N ALA A 233 -1.19 -33.81 -8.19
CA ALA A 233 -2.21 -34.80 -7.85
C ALA A 233 -3.42 -34.76 -8.81
N SER A 234 -3.75 -33.56 -9.30
CA SER A 234 -4.81 -33.30 -10.26
C SER A 234 -4.37 -33.46 -11.73
N GLU A 235 -3.10 -33.81 -11.98
CA GLU A 235 -2.51 -33.81 -13.32
C GLU A 235 -2.62 -32.43 -14.02
N GLY A 236 -2.53 -31.35 -13.23
CA GLY A 236 -2.60 -29.95 -13.68
C GLY A 236 -4.00 -29.42 -13.94
N GLU A 237 -5.05 -30.14 -13.54
CA GLU A 237 -6.44 -29.63 -13.58
C GLU A 237 -6.71 -28.57 -12.52
N GLU A 238 -6.04 -28.69 -11.37
CA GLU A 238 -6.06 -27.73 -10.26
C GLU A 238 -4.66 -27.12 -10.11
N ASP A 239 -4.62 -25.89 -9.63
CA ASP A 239 -3.44 -25.11 -9.25
C ASP A 239 -2.43 -24.94 -10.37
N GLY A 240 -2.93 -24.73 -11.58
CA GLY A 240 -2.11 -24.41 -12.73
C GLY A 240 -1.32 -23.10 -12.53
N PRO A 241 -0.22 -22.93 -13.28
CA PRO A 241 0.65 -21.78 -13.13
C PRO A 241 -0.06 -20.47 -13.48
N PHE A 242 0.34 -19.40 -12.82
CA PHE A 242 0.11 -18.05 -13.32
C PHE A 242 0.71 -17.90 -14.72
N VAL A 243 0.08 -17.09 -15.57
CA VAL A 243 0.49 -16.96 -16.97
C VAL A 243 0.65 -15.50 -17.36
N THR A 244 1.71 -15.23 -18.10
CA THR A 244 1.97 -13.93 -18.71
C THR A 244 0.92 -13.60 -19.77
N ALA A 245 0.93 -12.36 -20.27
CA ALA A 245 0.11 -11.93 -21.41
C ALA A 245 0.29 -12.83 -22.67
N GLY A 246 1.47 -13.43 -22.84
CA GLY A 246 1.78 -14.38 -23.92
C GLY A 246 1.17 -15.77 -23.74
N GLY A 247 0.64 -16.08 -22.56
CA GLY A 247 0.19 -17.40 -22.15
C GLY A 247 1.31 -18.33 -21.68
N ASP A 248 2.53 -17.82 -21.54
CA ASP A 248 3.67 -18.55 -20.96
C ASP A 248 3.58 -18.51 -19.44
N ALA A 249 4.03 -19.56 -18.75
CA ALA A 249 4.03 -19.59 -17.29
C ALA A 249 4.92 -18.48 -16.70
N VAL A 250 4.48 -17.88 -15.59
CA VAL A 250 5.28 -16.91 -14.83
C VAL A 250 6.33 -17.67 -14.03
N LEU A 251 7.58 -17.55 -14.47
CA LEU A 251 8.74 -18.14 -13.82
C LEU A 251 9.97 -17.26 -14.06
N ASP A 252 10.97 -17.43 -13.23
CA ASP A 252 12.33 -16.90 -13.43
C ASP A 252 13.35 -18.05 -13.44
N ASP A 253 14.60 -17.79 -13.82
CA ASP A 253 15.69 -18.75 -13.73
C ASP A 253 16.80 -18.30 -12.79
N ALA A 254 17.24 -19.21 -11.92
CA ALA A 254 18.34 -18.98 -11.00
C ALA A 254 19.33 -20.15 -11.06
N ALA A 255 20.62 -19.85 -11.20
CA ALA A 255 21.66 -20.84 -11.03
C ALA A 255 21.89 -21.09 -9.54
N VAL A 256 21.72 -22.34 -9.13
CA VAL A 256 21.99 -22.76 -7.75
C VAL A 256 23.26 -23.59 -7.70
N GLU A 257 24.20 -23.17 -6.86
CA GLU A 257 25.48 -23.86 -6.69
C GLU A 257 25.44 -24.69 -5.41
N LEU A 258 25.66 -26.00 -5.54
CA LEU A 258 25.67 -26.89 -4.39
C LEU A 258 26.96 -26.66 -3.60
N ARG A 259 26.84 -26.12 -2.38
CA ARG A 259 27.97 -25.79 -1.50
C ARG A 259 27.80 -26.48 -0.16
N ASP A 260 28.92 -27.00 0.35
CA ASP A 260 29.06 -27.57 1.69
C ASP A 260 29.88 -26.65 2.62
N THR A 261 30.14 -25.42 2.16
CA THR A 261 30.99 -24.45 2.83
C THR A 261 30.17 -23.23 3.18
N ALA A 262 30.12 -22.88 4.47
CA ALA A 262 29.39 -21.72 4.95
C ALA A 262 30.00 -20.39 4.46
N THR A 263 29.17 -19.35 4.38
CA THR A 263 29.59 -17.96 4.14
C THR A 263 28.87 -17.02 5.09
N SER A 264 29.50 -15.91 5.41
CA SER A 264 28.97 -14.83 6.26
C SER A 264 29.36 -13.51 5.60
N SER A 265 28.44 -12.55 5.55
CA SER A 265 28.64 -11.17 5.09
C SER A 265 28.09 -10.24 6.15
N PHE A 266 28.91 -9.29 6.58
CA PHE A 266 28.52 -8.32 7.60
C PHE A 266 29.28 -7.01 7.43
N ASP A 267 28.58 -5.97 6.98
CA ASP A 267 29.16 -4.65 6.74
C ASP A 267 29.21 -3.77 8.01
N GLY A 268 28.43 -4.09 9.04
CA GLY A 268 28.30 -3.27 10.25
C GLY A 268 27.29 -2.14 10.09
N GLY A 269 27.62 -0.94 10.56
CA GLY A 269 26.75 0.24 10.42
C GLY A 269 26.31 0.87 11.74
N ALA A 270 25.28 1.72 11.66
CA ALA A 270 24.70 2.39 12.81
C ALA A 270 23.78 1.44 13.59
N SER A 271 23.91 1.44 14.91
CA SER A 271 23.10 0.61 15.80
C SER A 271 22.91 1.34 17.12
N GLY A 272 21.80 1.12 17.82
CA GLY A 272 21.65 1.52 19.22
C GLY A 272 22.55 0.73 20.17
N GLY A 273 23.36 -0.18 19.65
CA GLY A 273 24.28 -1.02 20.41
C GLY A 273 23.62 -2.24 21.01
N THR A 274 22.30 -2.45 20.82
CA THR A 274 21.58 -3.62 21.35
C THR A 274 21.27 -4.63 20.26
N LEU A 275 21.11 -4.18 19.01
CA LEU A 275 20.74 -5.00 17.86
C LEU A 275 21.69 -4.73 16.69
N VAL A 276 22.12 -5.78 16.01
CA VAL A 276 22.84 -5.68 14.72
C VAL A 276 22.23 -6.62 13.70
N THR A 277 22.31 -6.26 12.42
CA THR A 277 21.80 -7.08 11.31
C THR A 277 22.97 -7.64 10.52
N VAL A 278 22.95 -8.95 10.26
CA VAL A 278 23.91 -9.64 9.39
C VAL A 278 23.29 -9.76 8.01
N ASP A 279 23.95 -9.19 7.00
CA ASP A 279 23.39 -9.00 5.65
C ASP A 279 23.04 -10.33 4.97
N GLU A 280 23.98 -11.28 5.00
CA GLU A 280 23.79 -12.58 4.36
C GLU A 280 24.58 -13.68 5.09
N LEU A 281 23.92 -14.82 5.32
CA LEU A 281 24.53 -15.99 5.95
C LEU A 281 24.11 -17.27 5.20
N PHE A 282 25.08 -18.05 4.77
CA PHE A 282 24.84 -19.41 4.26
C PHE A 282 25.40 -20.43 5.25
N VAL A 283 24.52 -21.26 5.85
CA VAL A 283 24.88 -22.31 6.82
C VAL A 283 24.45 -23.69 6.30
N PRO A 284 25.35 -24.49 5.72
CA PRO A 284 24.96 -25.69 4.97
C PRO A 284 24.40 -26.84 5.82
N GLU A 285 24.68 -26.86 7.12
CA GLU A 285 24.14 -27.86 8.07
C GLU A 285 23.26 -27.19 9.14
N GLY A 286 22.85 -25.93 8.91
CA GLY A 286 22.16 -25.11 9.90
C GLY A 286 23.08 -24.61 11.02
N GLY A 287 22.53 -23.91 12.00
CA GLY A 287 23.27 -23.42 13.16
C GLY A 287 22.95 -21.98 13.51
N PHE A 288 23.96 -21.14 13.69
CA PHE A 288 23.81 -19.79 14.24
C PHE A 288 24.77 -18.82 13.57
N VAL A 289 24.49 -17.53 13.68
CA VAL A 289 25.52 -16.48 13.58
C VAL A 289 25.74 -15.87 14.95
N THR A 290 26.99 -15.84 15.38
CA THR A 290 27.42 -15.28 16.66
C THR A 290 28.27 -14.05 16.41
N MET A 291 27.93 -12.96 17.08
CA MET A 291 28.70 -11.73 17.04
C MET A 291 29.85 -11.82 18.04
N HIS A 292 31.07 -11.62 17.55
CA HIS A 292 32.26 -11.49 18.37
C HIS A 292 32.82 -10.08 18.31
N ASP A 293 33.38 -9.59 19.40
CA ASP A 293 34.15 -8.34 19.39
C ASP A 293 35.60 -8.52 18.91
N SER A 294 36.32 -7.40 18.85
CA SER A 294 37.72 -7.36 18.41
C SER A 294 38.68 -8.16 19.31
N SER A 295 38.33 -8.48 20.56
CA SER A 295 39.16 -9.27 21.49
C SER A 295 39.33 -10.72 21.03
N LEU A 296 38.46 -11.22 20.14
CA LEU A 296 38.62 -12.51 19.49
C LEU A 296 39.98 -12.61 18.79
N THR A 297 40.42 -11.53 18.14
CA THR A 297 41.69 -11.47 17.41
C THR A 297 42.92 -11.46 18.33
N ASP A 298 42.72 -11.09 19.61
CA ASP A 298 43.72 -11.19 20.69
C ASP A 298 43.71 -12.57 21.37
N GLY A 299 42.80 -13.47 20.96
CA GLY A 299 42.69 -14.85 21.42
C GLY A 299 41.67 -15.07 22.54
N GLU A 300 40.82 -14.09 22.85
CA GLU A 300 39.74 -14.23 23.83
C GLU A 300 38.49 -14.87 23.18
N VAL A 301 38.53 -16.19 22.97
CA VAL A 301 37.46 -16.91 22.23
C VAL A 301 36.08 -16.77 22.88
N PHE A 302 35.93 -17.14 24.16
CA PHE A 302 34.62 -17.09 24.83
C PHE A 302 34.25 -15.70 25.35
N GLY A 303 35.27 -14.89 25.69
CA GLY A 303 35.05 -13.54 26.23
C GLY A 303 34.66 -12.51 25.16
N SER A 304 34.87 -12.83 23.88
CA SER A 304 34.51 -11.97 22.77
C SER A 304 33.06 -12.11 22.32
N ILE A 305 32.33 -13.15 22.75
CA ILE A 305 30.92 -13.35 22.36
C ILE A 305 30.08 -12.18 22.87
N ARG A 306 29.35 -11.54 21.95
CA ARG A 306 28.47 -10.39 22.23
C ARG A 306 27.00 -10.69 22.05
N GLY A 307 26.65 -11.65 21.23
CA GLY A 307 25.26 -12.07 21.00
C GLY A 307 25.22 -13.21 20.00
N THR A 308 24.13 -13.95 19.96
CA THR A 308 23.93 -15.06 19.01
C THR A 308 22.50 -15.02 18.49
N SER A 309 22.33 -15.28 17.19
CA SER A 309 21.02 -15.40 16.55
C SER A 309 20.19 -16.53 17.18
N GLU A 310 18.91 -16.56 16.85
CA GLU A 310 18.15 -17.82 16.98
C GLU A 310 18.73 -18.90 16.05
N SER A 311 18.32 -20.16 16.24
CA SER A 311 18.76 -21.26 15.38
C SER A 311 18.25 -21.06 13.95
N LEU A 312 19.16 -21.15 13.00
CA LEU A 312 18.91 -21.03 11.58
C LEU A 312 18.91 -22.40 10.94
N ALA A 313 17.83 -22.69 10.19
CA ALA A 313 17.76 -23.91 9.39
C ALA A 313 18.88 -23.96 8.32
N PRO A 314 19.24 -25.14 7.79
CA PRO A 314 20.25 -25.23 6.73
C PRO A 314 19.90 -24.38 5.51
N GLY A 315 20.85 -23.58 5.03
CA GLY A 315 20.80 -22.81 3.77
C GLY A 315 21.08 -21.33 3.90
N LEU A 316 20.63 -20.55 2.90
CA LEU A 316 20.85 -19.10 2.79
C LEU A 316 19.84 -18.32 3.64
N HIS A 317 20.29 -17.31 4.36
CA HIS A 317 19.48 -16.37 5.15
C HIS A 317 19.96 -14.95 4.87
N ARG A 318 19.04 -13.98 4.91
CA ARG A 318 19.31 -12.56 4.76
C ARG A 318 18.77 -11.80 5.96
N ASP A 319 19.34 -10.63 6.21
CA ASP A 319 18.89 -9.69 7.24
C ASP A 319 18.73 -10.34 8.62
N VAL A 320 19.70 -11.18 9.00
CA VAL A 320 19.65 -11.93 10.25
C VAL A 320 19.93 -10.99 11.41
N GLN A 321 18.89 -10.66 12.15
CA GLN A 321 19.00 -9.85 13.36
C GLN A 321 19.64 -10.62 14.51
N VAL A 322 20.62 -10.00 15.18
CA VAL A 322 21.29 -10.52 16.37
C VAL A 322 21.19 -9.53 17.52
N ARG A 323 20.47 -9.90 18.57
CA ARG A 323 20.45 -9.16 19.83
C ARG A 323 21.73 -9.42 20.62
N LEU A 324 22.36 -8.35 21.08
CA LEU A 324 23.56 -8.42 21.91
C LEU A 324 23.18 -8.65 23.38
N ASP A 325 23.86 -9.58 24.04
CA ASP A 325 23.66 -9.93 25.46
C ASP A 325 24.00 -8.75 26.39
N GLU A 326 25.00 -7.96 25.99
CA GLU A 326 25.39 -6.71 26.63
C GLU A 326 25.50 -5.63 25.53
N PRO A 327 24.80 -4.50 25.69
CA PRO A 327 24.87 -3.43 24.70
C PRO A 327 26.30 -2.89 24.52
N LEU A 328 26.60 -2.44 23.31
CA LEU A 328 27.84 -1.73 23.03
C LEU A 328 27.79 -0.32 23.62
N GLU A 329 28.77 0.02 24.44
CA GLU A 329 28.90 1.35 25.06
C GLU A 329 29.63 2.36 24.15
N GLU A 330 30.46 1.86 23.23
CA GLU A 330 31.22 2.63 22.24
C GLU A 330 31.30 1.80 20.95
N GLY A 331 31.54 2.45 19.81
CA GLY A 331 31.72 1.74 18.54
C GLY A 331 32.89 0.74 18.58
N ASP A 332 32.69 -0.42 17.98
CA ASP A 332 33.66 -1.51 17.92
C ASP A 332 33.57 -2.23 16.57
N THR A 333 34.63 -2.96 16.21
CA THR A 333 34.58 -3.90 15.11
C THR A 333 33.96 -5.19 15.62
N LEU A 334 32.78 -5.55 15.12
CA LEU A 334 32.18 -6.85 15.36
C LEU A 334 32.50 -7.81 14.23
N LEU A 335 32.54 -9.10 14.57
CA LEU A 335 32.84 -10.21 13.68
C LEU A 335 31.64 -11.16 13.70
N ALA A 336 30.90 -11.23 12.61
CA ALA A 336 29.77 -12.14 12.42
C ALA A 336 30.30 -13.53 12.06
N MET A 337 30.42 -14.41 13.05
CA MET A 337 30.95 -15.76 12.89
C MET A 337 29.84 -16.78 12.72
N ALA A 338 29.92 -17.60 11.67
CA ALA A 338 28.99 -18.69 11.46
C ALA A 338 29.34 -19.88 12.38
N HIS A 339 28.38 -20.35 13.15
CA HIS A 339 28.47 -21.53 14.01
C HIS A 339 27.55 -22.63 13.51
N GLN A 340 28.00 -23.87 13.64
CA GLN A 340 27.21 -25.05 13.29
C GLN A 340 26.44 -25.54 14.52
N ASP A 341 25.17 -25.92 14.41
CA ASP A 341 24.53 -26.75 15.45
C ASP A 341 25.04 -28.19 15.25
N THR A 342 25.97 -28.62 16.10
CA THR A 342 26.67 -29.90 15.93
C THR A 342 25.92 -31.08 16.56
N ASN A 343 24.91 -30.78 17.37
CA ASN A 343 24.19 -31.77 18.14
C ASN A 343 22.66 -31.78 17.88
N ASP A 344 22.22 -30.95 16.93
CA ASP A 344 20.85 -30.82 16.41
C ASP A 344 19.82 -30.53 17.51
N ASN A 345 20.17 -29.68 18.49
CA ASN A 345 19.29 -29.34 19.60
C ASN A 345 18.71 -27.92 19.54
N GLU A 346 19.06 -27.15 18.52
CA GLU A 346 18.61 -25.77 18.27
C GLU A 346 19.02 -24.79 19.40
N ALA A 347 19.99 -25.14 20.24
CA ALA A 347 20.52 -24.33 21.32
C ALA A 347 22.02 -24.11 21.16
N TYR A 348 22.47 -22.87 21.34
CA TYR A 348 23.88 -22.52 21.23
C TYR A 348 24.67 -22.97 22.47
N ASP A 349 25.35 -24.11 22.39
CA ASP A 349 26.07 -24.78 23.48
C ASP A 349 27.59 -24.50 23.49
N PHE A 350 28.12 -23.76 22.52
CA PHE A 350 29.56 -23.48 22.38
C PHE A 350 30.24 -22.98 23.67
N PRO A 351 29.75 -21.93 24.36
CA PRO A 351 30.38 -21.46 25.59
C PRO A 351 30.26 -22.45 26.75
N ASP A 352 29.12 -23.14 26.87
CA ASP A 352 28.82 -24.05 27.98
C ASP A 352 29.59 -25.39 27.89
N THR A 353 29.94 -25.78 26.67
CA THR A 353 30.71 -27.00 26.38
C THR A 353 32.21 -26.75 26.21
N GLU A 354 32.68 -25.53 26.47
CA GLU A 354 34.06 -25.11 26.22
C GLU A 354 34.50 -25.37 24.75
N GLY A 355 33.55 -25.24 23.81
CA GLY A 355 33.73 -25.43 22.37
C GLY A 355 33.76 -26.88 21.89
N ASP A 356 33.32 -27.83 22.72
CA ASP A 356 33.16 -29.24 22.31
C ASP A 356 31.95 -29.43 21.37
N GLU A 357 30.88 -28.66 21.59
CA GLU A 357 29.72 -28.56 20.70
C GLU A 357 29.67 -27.14 20.11
N ASP A 358 28.97 -27.02 18.99
CA ASP A 358 28.63 -25.82 18.23
C ASP A 358 29.83 -24.96 17.83
N GLY A 359 30.89 -25.64 17.40
CA GLY A 359 32.07 -24.99 16.87
C GLY A 359 31.77 -24.14 15.63
N PRO A 360 32.67 -23.19 15.32
CA PRO A 360 32.51 -22.36 14.13
C PRO A 360 32.66 -23.19 12.85
N TYR A 361 31.94 -22.78 11.82
CA TYR A 361 32.18 -23.26 10.47
C TYR A 361 33.60 -22.90 10.02
N THR A 362 34.20 -23.78 9.21
CA THR A 362 35.51 -23.52 8.61
C THR A 362 35.48 -23.74 7.11
N ALA A 363 36.12 -22.82 6.37
CA ALA A 363 36.27 -22.85 4.92
C ALA A 363 37.76 -22.77 4.58
N ASP A 364 38.27 -23.71 3.78
CA ASP A 364 39.70 -23.79 3.42
C ASP A 364 40.69 -23.78 4.62
N GLY A 365 40.21 -24.15 5.81
CA GLY A 365 40.99 -24.19 7.04
C GLY A 365 41.00 -22.89 7.85
N ASP A 366 40.27 -21.87 7.40
CA ASP A 366 40.01 -20.62 8.13
C ASP A 366 38.57 -20.61 8.68
N ILE A 367 38.32 -19.85 9.75
CA ILE A 367 36.96 -19.69 10.32
C ILE A 367 36.10 -18.86 9.38
N VAL A 368 34.85 -19.25 9.20
CA VAL A 368 33.85 -18.48 8.43
C VAL A 368 33.32 -17.36 9.32
N MET A 369 33.82 -16.15 9.07
CA MET A 369 33.33 -14.93 9.68
C MET A 369 33.62 -13.75 8.77
N ASP A 370 32.84 -12.68 8.92
CA ASP A 370 33.12 -11.38 8.31
C ASP A 370 33.05 -10.27 9.36
N GLY A 371 33.70 -9.15 9.11
CA GLY A 371 33.89 -8.09 10.09
C GLY A 371 33.46 -6.72 9.61
N GLY A 372 32.58 -6.09 10.40
CA GLY A 372 32.03 -4.76 10.15
C GLY A 372 32.28 -3.83 11.32
N ASP A 373 32.49 -2.54 11.03
CA ASP A 373 32.61 -1.51 12.06
C ASP A 373 31.19 -1.07 12.47
N VAL A 374 30.87 -1.23 13.76
CA VAL A 374 29.58 -0.80 14.33
C VAL A 374 29.76 0.54 15.01
N THR A 375 28.97 1.53 14.61
CA THR A 375 28.91 2.84 15.26
C THR A 375 27.72 2.87 16.22
N VAL A 376 27.99 2.92 17.52
CA VAL A 376 26.96 3.09 18.56
C VAL A 376 26.32 4.47 18.43
N SER A 377 25.04 4.48 18.10
CA SER A 377 24.21 5.65 17.83
C SER A 377 22.73 5.26 17.92
N ALA A 378 22.04 5.10 16.79
CA ALA A 378 20.68 4.59 16.73
C ALA A 378 20.43 3.92 15.38
N SER A 379 19.33 3.18 15.28
CA SER A 379 18.71 2.74 14.02
C SER A 379 17.19 2.93 14.13
N ALA A 380 16.54 3.16 12.99
CA ALA A 380 15.09 3.19 12.85
C ALA A 380 14.71 2.66 11.47
N SER A 381 13.63 1.89 11.36
CA SER A 381 13.07 1.43 10.08
C SER A 381 11.68 2.02 9.85
N LEU A 382 11.53 2.79 8.77
CA LEU A 382 10.28 3.35 8.32
C LEU A 382 9.91 2.74 6.97
N ASP A 383 9.08 1.70 7.05
CA ASP A 383 8.63 0.97 5.88
C ASP A 383 7.54 1.74 5.11
N ARG A 384 7.32 1.32 3.86
CA ARG A 384 6.17 1.81 3.09
C ARG A 384 4.89 1.40 3.80
N GLN A 385 4.00 2.35 4.00
CA GLN A 385 2.71 2.07 4.64
C GLN A 385 1.60 2.98 4.09
N THR A 386 0.36 2.53 4.30
CA THR A 386 -0.82 3.38 4.18
C THR A 386 -1.18 3.95 5.54
N SER A 387 -1.43 5.25 5.59
CA SER A 387 -1.79 5.99 6.80
C SER A 387 -3.18 6.59 6.66
N ASP A 388 -3.80 6.92 7.81
CA ASP A 388 -4.98 7.77 7.86
C ASP A 388 -4.67 9.27 7.71
N GLY A 389 -3.39 9.60 7.54
CA GLY A 389 -2.86 10.94 7.42
C GLY A 389 -2.46 11.56 8.74
N THR A 390 -2.85 10.99 9.89
CA THR A 390 -2.58 11.58 11.22
C THR A 390 -1.52 10.84 12.01
N THR A 391 -1.22 9.59 11.64
CA THR A 391 -0.24 8.76 12.35
C THR A 391 0.68 8.02 11.39
N VAL A 392 1.90 7.73 11.85
CA VAL A 392 2.90 6.93 11.12
C VAL A 392 3.50 5.93 12.09
N VAL A 393 3.73 4.70 11.64
CA VAL A 393 4.38 3.65 12.43
C VAL A 393 5.82 3.46 11.96
N VAL A 394 6.78 3.47 12.90
CA VAL A 394 8.18 3.10 12.68
C VAL A 394 8.35 1.68 13.22
N GLU A 395 8.72 0.73 12.37
CA GLU A 395 8.63 -0.71 12.68
C GLU A 395 9.62 -1.14 13.75
N ASP A 396 10.89 -0.76 13.61
CA ASP A 396 11.97 -1.09 14.53
C ASP A 396 12.76 0.15 14.88
N VAL A 397 13.10 0.32 16.17
CA VAL A 397 13.94 1.42 16.66
C VAL A 397 14.93 0.86 17.68
N ASP A 398 16.23 1.09 17.51
CA ASP A 398 17.25 0.79 18.54
C ASP A 398 18.00 2.08 18.90
N LEU A 399 17.96 2.49 20.16
CA LEU A 399 18.60 3.73 20.64
C LEU A 399 19.73 3.43 21.62
N SER A 400 20.92 4.01 21.41
CA SER A 400 22.04 3.84 22.36
C SER A 400 21.84 4.56 23.69
N GLU A 401 21.09 5.65 23.68
CA GLU A 401 20.67 6.40 24.85
C GLU A 401 19.16 6.72 24.73
N GLY A 402 18.54 7.25 25.79
CA GLY A 402 17.14 7.66 25.69
C GLY A 402 16.95 8.82 24.69
N GLY A 403 15.76 8.93 24.12
CA GLY A 403 15.48 9.96 23.13
C GLY A 403 14.11 9.85 22.50
N PHE A 404 14.02 10.23 21.23
CA PHE A 404 12.78 10.33 20.46
C PHE A 404 13.00 9.81 19.04
N VAL A 405 11.92 9.47 18.35
CA VAL A 405 11.93 9.34 16.88
C VAL A 405 11.03 10.42 16.31
N THR A 406 11.58 11.21 15.40
CA THR A 406 10.89 12.32 14.74
C THR A 406 10.67 11.96 13.28
N ILE A 407 9.47 12.21 12.79
CA ILE A 407 9.13 12.12 11.38
C ILE A 407 9.39 13.47 10.72
N HIS A 408 10.19 13.45 9.66
CA HIS A 408 10.46 14.59 8.81
C HIS A 408 9.84 14.40 7.43
N ASP A 409 9.47 15.51 6.78
CA ASP A 409 9.20 15.52 5.34
C ASP A 409 10.49 15.55 4.51
N ALA A 410 10.34 15.47 3.19
CA ALA A 410 11.46 15.46 2.24
C ALA A 410 12.25 16.79 2.18
N SER A 411 11.73 17.90 2.72
CA SER A 411 12.45 19.18 2.79
C SER A 411 13.67 19.11 3.72
N LEU A 412 13.73 18.10 4.60
CA LEU A 412 14.93 17.76 5.36
C LEU A 412 16.15 17.55 4.46
N LEU A 413 15.99 16.87 3.33
CA LEU A 413 17.05 16.62 2.35
C LEU A 413 17.50 17.91 1.64
N GLY A 414 16.61 18.92 1.60
CA GLY A 414 16.92 20.29 1.18
C GLY A 414 17.62 21.14 2.25
N GLY A 415 17.82 20.59 3.46
CA GLY A 415 18.48 21.24 4.59
C GLY A 415 17.54 21.99 5.54
N ALA A 416 16.23 21.86 5.38
CA ALA A 416 15.22 22.48 6.25
C ALA A 416 14.99 21.65 7.53
N ALA A 417 16.05 21.44 8.33
CA ALA A 417 16.02 20.50 9.45
C ALA A 417 14.96 20.81 10.52
N LEU A 418 14.61 22.09 10.75
CA LEU A 418 13.63 22.47 11.77
C LEU A 418 12.21 22.46 11.21
N GLU A 419 12.03 22.96 9.99
CA GLU A 419 10.73 23.12 9.34
C GLU A 419 10.16 21.82 8.77
N SER A 420 11.02 20.82 8.52
CA SER A 420 10.62 19.50 8.03
C SER A 420 9.96 18.62 9.09
N VAL A 421 10.04 18.97 10.37
CA VAL A 421 9.43 18.17 11.44
C VAL A 421 7.92 18.08 11.22
N ARG A 422 7.37 16.86 11.25
CA ARG A 422 5.94 16.56 11.07
C ARG A 422 5.31 15.87 12.25
N GLY A 423 6.08 15.21 13.10
CA GLY A 423 5.59 14.57 14.32
C GLY A 423 6.74 13.97 15.10
N THR A 424 6.58 13.79 16.41
CA THR A 424 7.63 13.19 17.26
C THR A 424 7.01 12.22 18.25
N SER A 425 7.67 11.09 18.47
CA SER A 425 7.25 10.10 19.46
C SER A 425 7.24 10.66 20.88
N GLU A 426 6.59 9.95 21.80
CA GLU A 426 6.92 10.10 23.22
C GLU A 426 8.39 9.70 23.47
N TYR A 427 8.93 10.07 24.64
CA TYR A 427 10.28 9.67 25.04
C TYR A 427 10.40 8.14 25.06
N LEU A 428 11.43 7.64 24.39
CA LEU A 428 11.82 6.24 24.34
C LEU A 428 13.07 6.02 25.21
N GLU A 429 13.04 4.99 26.05
CA GLU A 429 14.24 4.55 26.79
C GLU A 429 15.30 3.98 25.82
N ALA A 430 16.55 3.85 26.27
CA ALA A 430 17.58 3.19 25.47
C ALA A 430 17.23 1.71 25.20
N GLY A 431 17.61 1.19 24.03
CA GLY A 431 17.35 -0.17 23.58
C GLY A 431 16.34 -0.24 22.43
N VAL A 432 15.82 -1.46 22.21
CA VAL A 432 14.93 -1.80 21.09
C VAL A 432 13.47 -1.52 21.42
N HIS A 433 12.75 -0.90 20.49
CA HIS A 433 11.31 -0.68 20.50
C HIS A 433 10.73 -1.12 19.16
N ASP A 434 9.61 -1.84 19.24
CA ASP A 434 8.88 -2.35 18.08
C ASP A 434 7.59 -1.52 17.89
N GLU A 435 7.19 -1.29 16.63
CA GLU A 435 5.93 -0.64 16.22
C GLU A 435 5.66 0.72 16.90
N VAL A 436 6.63 1.63 16.84
CA VAL A 436 6.50 2.98 17.44
C VAL A 436 5.52 3.82 16.62
N THR A 437 4.34 4.07 17.16
CA THR A 437 3.33 4.96 16.55
C THR A 437 3.63 6.42 16.88
N ILE A 438 3.68 7.28 15.86
CA ILE A 438 3.95 8.71 15.95
C ILE A 438 2.75 9.49 15.43
N GLU A 439 2.18 10.36 16.26
CA GLU A 439 1.16 11.33 15.85
C GLU A 439 1.82 12.48 15.08
N LEU A 440 1.21 12.87 13.96
CA LEU A 440 1.66 14.00 13.15
C LEU A 440 1.01 15.30 13.66
N ASP A 441 1.82 16.34 13.85
CA ASP A 441 1.40 17.69 14.23
C ASP A 441 0.51 18.33 13.16
N GLU A 442 0.78 18.02 11.90
CA GLU A 442 -0.03 18.39 10.75
C GLU A 442 -0.32 17.14 9.92
N PRO A 443 -1.60 16.82 9.68
CA PRO A 443 -1.97 15.65 8.90
C PRO A 443 -1.40 15.73 7.48
N ILE A 444 -1.01 14.58 6.94
CA ILE A 444 -0.58 14.47 5.55
C ILE A 444 -1.78 14.14 4.68
N ALA A 445 -1.82 14.81 3.54
CA ALA A 445 -2.91 14.77 2.58
C ALA A 445 -2.58 14.00 1.31
N ASP A 446 -1.30 13.69 1.12
CA ASP A 446 -0.75 13.21 -0.13
C ASP A 446 0.25 12.09 0.12
N THR A 447 0.37 11.20 -0.88
CA THR A 447 1.45 10.22 -0.89
C THR A 447 2.79 10.94 -1.02
N GLN A 448 3.66 10.74 -0.03
CA GLN A 448 4.95 11.42 0.02
C GLN A 448 6.01 10.57 0.71
N GLN A 449 7.27 10.96 0.53
CA GLN A 449 8.37 10.40 1.31
C GLN A 449 8.43 11.10 2.67
N LEU A 450 8.37 10.30 3.73
CA LEU A 450 8.69 10.70 5.09
C LEU A 450 10.04 10.09 5.49
N ILE A 451 10.67 10.69 6.49
CA ILE A 451 12.00 10.30 6.95
C ILE A 451 11.95 10.17 8.47
N ALA A 452 12.10 8.95 8.97
CA ALA A 452 12.28 8.71 10.40
C ALA A 452 13.71 9.11 10.79
N MET A 453 13.83 9.95 11.82
CA MET A 453 15.10 10.41 12.37
C MET A 453 15.09 10.25 13.88
N PRO A 454 15.95 9.39 14.45
CA PRO A 454 16.13 9.35 15.89
C PRO A 454 16.81 10.62 16.42
N HIS A 455 16.30 11.16 17.53
CA HIS A 455 16.82 12.30 18.27
C HIS A 455 17.21 11.91 19.70
N ARG A 456 18.25 12.55 20.24
CA ARG A 456 18.69 12.36 21.64
C ARG A 456 17.91 13.25 22.59
N ASP A 457 17.71 12.84 23.84
CA ASP A 457 17.41 13.78 24.92
C ASP A 457 18.73 14.33 25.49
N THR A 458 19.14 15.50 25.01
CA THR A 458 20.48 16.04 25.34
C THR A 458 20.53 16.81 26.65
N ASN A 459 19.36 17.11 27.23
CA ASN A 459 19.24 17.94 28.43
C ASN A 459 18.59 17.19 29.61
N ASP A 460 18.33 15.90 29.44
CA ASP A 460 17.78 14.95 30.40
C ASP A 460 16.42 15.40 30.97
N ASN A 461 15.56 15.97 30.13
CA ASN A 461 14.26 16.49 30.55
C ASN A 461 13.06 15.67 30.04
N GLU A 462 13.29 14.64 29.23
CA GLU A 462 12.31 13.75 28.61
C GLU A 462 11.26 14.50 27.75
N ALA A 463 11.57 15.70 27.28
CA ALA A 463 10.76 16.52 26.39
C ALA A 463 11.53 16.87 25.12
N TYR A 464 10.87 16.81 23.97
CA TYR A 464 11.50 17.14 22.70
C TYR A 464 11.56 18.66 22.49
N ASP A 465 12.76 19.23 22.59
CA ASP A 465 13.01 20.67 22.53
C ASP A 465 13.73 21.12 21.23
N PHE A 466 13.96 20.22 20.27
CA PHE A 466 14.78 20.49 19.08
C PHE A 466 14.31 21.71 18.29
N VAL A 467 13.01 21.77 17.96
CA VAL A 467 12.44 22.88 17.18
C VAL A 467 12.46 24.19 17.98
N GLU A 468 12.06 24.14 19.24
CA GLU A 468 11.88 25.30 20.10
C GLU A 468 13.19 25.98 20.48
N ASN A 469 14.28 25.20 20.56
CA ASN A 469 15.63 25.67 20.82
C ASN A 469 16.49 25.82 19.55
N GLU A 470 15.88 25.84 18.35
CA GLU A 470 16.56 26.03 17.06
C GLU A 470 17.71 25.02 16.84
N GLY A 471 17.50 23.76 17.24
CA GLY A 471 18.47 22.67 17.19
C GLY A 471 19.58 22.72 18.24
N GLY A 472 19.44 23.59 19.25
CA GLY A 472 20.40 23.74 20.35
C GLY A 472 20.37 22.61 21.37
N ASP A 473 19.19 22.02 21.56
CA ASP A 473 18.94 20.82 22.33
C ASP A 473 18.33 19.76 21.39
N ASP A 474 18.42 18.51 21.80
CA ASP A 474 17.84 17.31 21.20
C ASP A 474 18.18 17.10 19.74
N GLY A 475 19.43 17.35 19.40
CA GLY A 475 19.94 17.09 18.05
C GLY A 475 19.89 15.58 17.70
N PRO A 476 19.92 15.26 16.40
CA PRO A 476 19.73 13.90 15.92
C PRO A 476 20.86 12.97 16.36
N TYR A 477 20.55 11.68 16.49
CA TYR A 477 21.55 10.64 16.49
C TYR A 477 22.37 10.71 15.20
N THR A 478 23.68 10.47 15.32
CA THR A 478 24.61 10.59 14.18
C THR A 478 25.50 9.37 14.07
N ALA A 479 25.70 8.87 12.87
CA ALA A 479 26.64 7.82 12.54
C ALA A 479 27.47 8.24 11.32
N ASP A 480 28.76 7.88 11.29
CA ASP A 480 29.69 8.19 10.19
C ASP A 480 29.75 9.68 9.76
N GLY A 481 29.40 10.58 10.68
CA GLY A 481 29.40 12.02 10.46
C GLY A 481 28.12 12.58 9.82
N GLY A 482 27.09 11.76 9.60
CA GLY A 482 25.74 12.16 9.19
C GLY A 482 24.69 11.87 10.27
N ALA A 483 23.48 12.41 10.10
CA ALA A 483 22.33 12.01 10.93
C ALA A 483 21.88 10.61 10.55
N VAL A 484 21.43 9.82 11.54
CA VAL A 484 20.75 8.56 11.28
C VAL A 484 19.36 8.89 10.78
N VAL A 485 19.04 8.42 9.58
CA VAL A 485 17.75 8.65 8.93
C VAL A 485 17.35 7.40 8.17
N ASP A 486 16.04 7.16 8.10
CA ASP A 486 15.48 6.12 7.25
C ASP A 486 14.24 6.64 6.50
N PRO A 487 14.27 6.70 5.15
CA PRO A 487 13.18 7.20 4.34
C PRO A 487 12.15 6.11 4.00
N GLY A 488 10.87 6.38 4.26
CA GLY A 488 9.75 5.53 3.87
C GLY A 488 8.70 6.27 3.05
N THR A 489 7.95 5.55 2.23
CA THR A 489 6.83 6.14 1.48
C THR A 489 5.54 5.95 2.24
N VAL A 490 4.88 7.04 2.61
CA VAL A 490 3.59 6.98 3.31
C VAL A 490 2.52 7.48 2.36
N GLY A 491 1.60 6.57 2.01
CA GLY A 491 0.41 6.89 1.23
C GLY A 491 -0.77 7.19 2.14
N VAL A 492 -1.69 8.03 1.70
CA VAL A 492 -2.98 8.25 2.38
C VAL A 492 -4.14 7.95 1.45
N THR A 493 -5.11 7.20 1.94
CA THR A 493 -6.26 6.76 1.16
C THR A 493 -7.53 7.05 1.94
N ALA A 494 -8.49 7.70 1.30
CA ALA A 494 -9.80 7.89 1.91
C ALA A 494 -10.58 6.57 1.89
N THR A 495 -11.27 6.26 2.98
CA THR A 495 -12.08 5.03 3.09
C THR A 495 -13.42 5.35 3.73
N VAL A 496 -14.47 4.60 3.38
CA VAL A 496 -15.80 4.70 4.00
C VAL A 496 -16.32 3.31 4.28
N VAL A 497 -16.69 3.06 5.53
CA VAL A 497 -17.36 1.84 6.00
C VAL A 497 -18.65 2.25 6.68
N ALA A 498 -19.78 1.90 6.08
CA ALA A 498 -21.10 2.18 6.63
C ALA A 498 -21.68 0.97 7.38
N ASP A 499 -22.42 1.22 8.47
CA ASP A 499 -23.06 0.17 9.27
C ASP A 499 -24.58 0.19 9.06
N ALA A 500 -25.08 -0.79 8.31
CA ALA A 500 -26.51 -0.94 8.07
C ALA A 500 -27.28 -1.36 9.34
N ASP A 501 -26.67 -2.12 10.25
CA ASP A 501 -27.35 -2.62 11.46
C ASP A 501 -27.54 -1.50 12.51
N ALA A 502 -26.71 -0.46 12.45
CA ALA A 502 -26.81 0.73 13.28
C ALA A 502 -27.66 1.85 12.67
N SER A 503 -28.07 1.71 11.41
CA SER A 503 -28.84 2.72 10.67
C SER A 503 -30.35 2.45 10.71
N ASP A 504 -31.15 3.51 10.56
CA ASP A 504 -32.62 3.43 10.49
C ASP A 504 -33.19 4.35 9.41
N ALA A 505 -34.53 4.46 9.35
CA ALA A 505 -35.22 5.26 8.35
C ALA A 505 -34.98 6.78 8.48
N GLU A 506 -34.46 7.28 9.61
CA GLU A 506 -34.21 8.70 9.88
C GLU A 506 -32.71 9.04 9.93
N THR A 507 -31.86 8.09 10.31
CA THR A 507 -30.42 8.31 10.54
C THR A 507 -29.58 7.19 9.94
N VAL A 508 -28.52 7.56 9.22
CA VAL A 508 -27.49 6.65 8.75
C VAL A 508 -26.26 6.76 9.64
N VAL A 509 -25.71 5.62 10.05
CA VAL A 509 -24.47 5.54 10.83
C VAL A 509 -23.34 5.03 9.95
N VAL A 510 -22.30 5.83 9.85
CA VAL A 510 -21.04 5.43 9.21
C VAL A 510 -20.13 4.90 10.31
N GLU A 511 -19.83 3.60 10.28
CA GLU A 511 -18.99 2.92 11.27
C GLU A 511 -17.64 3.62 11.37
N ARG A 512 -17.02 3.87 10.22
CA ARG A 512 -15.70 4.46 10.11
C ARG A 512 -15.52 5.16 8.76
N VAL A 513 -14.94 6.35 8.79
CA VAL A 513 -14.54 7.09 7.58
C VAL A 513 -13.16 7.69 7.80
N THR A 514 -12.28 7.55 6.82
CA THR A 514 -10.96 8.20 6.81
C THR A 514 -10.95 9.26 5.71
N LEU A 515 -10.69 10.51 6.08
CA LEU A 515 -10.62 11.66 5.16
C LEU A 515 -9.25 12.31 5.30
N HIS A 516 -8.34 12.12 4.35
CA HIS A 516 -6.97 12.65 4.49
C HIS A 516 -6.88 14.17 4.29
N ASN A 517 -7.90 14.80 3.69
CA ASN A 517 -8.02 16.26 3.51
C ASN A 517 -9.23 16.86 4.25
N GLY A 518 -9.84 16.12 5.17
CA GLY A 518 -11.11 16.50 5.79
C GLY A 518 -12.26 16.60 4.78
N GLY A 519 -13.42 17.06 5.22
CA GLY A 519 -14.59 17.25 4.36
C GLY A 519 -15.85 16.68 4.97
N PHE A 520 -16.61 15.91 4.20
CA PHE A 520 -17.97 15.51 4.55
C PHE A 520 -18.24 14.05 4.19
N VAL A 521 -19.24 13.45 4.83
CA VAL A 521 -19.87 12.25 4.33
C VAL A 521 -21.29 12.57 3.92
N THR A 522 -21.61 12.33 2.66
CA THR A 522 -22.93 12.55 2.06
C THR A 522 -23.60 11.21 1.81
N VAL A 523 -24.83 11.07 2.26
CA VAL A 523 -25.69 9.92 2.00
C VAL A 523 -26.48 10.16 0.73
N HIS A 524 -26.34 9.26 -0.23
CA HIS A 524 -27.12 9.21 -1.46
C HIS A 524 -28.10 8.04 -1.45
N ASP A 525 -29.22 8.17 -2.13
CA ASP A 525 -30.16 7.07 -2.37
C ASP A 525 -29.82 6.25 -3.63
N SER A 526 -30.65 5.25 -3.94
CA SER A 526 -30.45 4.37 -5.09
C SER A 526 -30.53 5.07 -6.45
N SER A 527 -31.15 6.25 -6.54
CA SER A 527 -31.22 7.02 -7.79
C SER A 527 -29.85 7.56 -8.25
N LEU A 528 -28.85 7.57 -7.35
CA LEU A 528 -27.46 7.83 -7.70
C LEU A 528 -26.99 6.91 -8.83
N THR A 529 -27.39 5.63 -8.77
CA THR A 529 -27.02 4.60 -9.76
C THR A 529 -27.70 4.81 -11.12
N ASP A 530 -28.81 5.55 -11.14
CA ASP A 530 -29.50 6.00 -12.36
C ASP A 530 -28.92 7.31 -12.92
N GLY A 531 -27.86 7.85 -12.30
CA GLY A 531 -27.16 9.07 -12.70
C GLY A 531 -27.72 10.36 -12.07
N ALA A 532 -28.62 10.25 -11.08
CA ALA A 532 -29.20 11.39 -10.39
C ALA A 532 -28.25 11.92 -9.29
N VAL A 533 -27.10 12.49 -9.67
CA VAL A 533 -26.02 12.83 -8.71
C VAL A 533 -26.45 13.83 -7.64
N PHE A 534 -27.16 14.90 -8.00
CA PHE A 534 -27.59 15.91 -7.03
C PHE A 534 -28.91 15.57 -6.34
N GLU A 535 -29.85 14.97 -7.08
CA GLU A 535 -31.20 14.68 -6.57
C GLU A 535 -31.21 13.48 -5.61
N SER A 536 -30.17 12.65 -5.64
CA SER A 536 -30.02 11.50 -4.74
C SER A 536 -29.54 11.87 -3.34
N ILE A 537 -29.08 13.09 -3.09
CA ILE A 537 -28.57 13.51 -1.78
C ILE A 537 -29.71 13.46 -0.76
N ARG A 538 -29.51 12.70 0.32
CA ARG A 538 -30.47 12.52 1.43
C ARG A 538 -30.00 13.09 2.74
N GLY A 539 -28.71 13.31 2.93
CA GLY A 539 -28.17 13.95 4.12
C GLY A 539 -26.66 14.10 4.00
N THR A 540 -26.10 15.04 4.74
CA THR A 540 -24.64 15.28 4.77
C THR A 540 -24.22 15.52 6.22
N SER A 541 -23.05 15.00 6.59
CA SER A 541 -22.46 15.24 7.91
C SER A 541 -22.12 16.72 8.12
N GLU A 542 -21.83 17.10 9.36
CA GLU A 542 -21.02 18.30 9.59
C GLU A 542 -19.60 18.09 9.04
N TYR A 543 -18.81 19.17 8.92
CA TYR A 543 -17.42 19.07 8.53
C TYR A 543 -16.65 18.14 9.49
N LEU A 544 -15.91 17.21 8.90
CA LEU A 544 -15.01 16.29 9.57
C LEU A 544 -13.58 16.74 9.27
N GLU A 545 -12.79 16.95 10.31
CA GLU A 545 -11.36 17.26 10.20
C GLU A 545 -10.60 16.12 9.50
N PRO A 546 -9.37 16.34 9.00
CA PRO A 546 -8.57 15.24 8.48
C PRO A 546 -8.35 14.11 9.49
N GLY A 547 -8.31 12.86 9.01
CA GLY A 547 -8.10 11.65 9.81
C GLY A 547 -9.26 10.67 9.80
N THR A 548 -9.23 9.70 10.73
CA THR A 548 -10.26 8.67 10.88
C THR A 548 -11.33 9.09 11.90
N HIS A 549 -12.60 9.02 11.51
CA HIS A 549 -13.77 9.27 12.34
C HIS A 549 -14.61 8.01 12.46
N GLU A 550 -15.08 7.71 13.66
CA GLU A 550 -15.91 6.53 13.94
C GLU A 550 -17.31 6.93 14.39
N GLY A 551 -18.32 6.14 13.99
CA GLY A 551 -19.71 6.31 14.41
C GLY A 551 -20.31 7.66 13.99
N VAL A 552 -20.05 8.10 12.76
CA VAL A 552 -20.58 9.36 12.24
C VAL A 552 -22.08 9.18 11.95
N GLU A 553 -22.92 9.87 12.71
CA GLU A 553 -24.37 9.88 12.52
C GLU A 553 -24.79 10.98 11.54
N ILE A 554 -25.53 10.60 10.49
CA ILE A 554 -26.02 11.50 9.45
C ILE A 554 -27.55 11.44 9.43
N THR A 555 -28.20 12.55 9.81
CA THR A 555 -29.65 12.66 9.75
C THR A 555 -30.12 12.88 8.31
N LEU A 556 -31.10 12.10 7.87
CA LEU A 556 -31.72 12.26 6.57
C LEU A 556 -32.65 13.48 6.56
N GLU A 557 -32.61 14.26 5.48
CA GLU A 557 -33.49 15.42 5.28
C GLU A 557 -34.96 15.01 5.23
N GLU A 558 -35.23 13.86 4.62
CA GLU A 558 -36.52 13.19 4.60
C GLU A 558 -36.32 11.73 5.02
N PRO A 559 -37.13 11.22 5.97
CA PRO A 559 -37.04 9.82 6.36
C PRO A 559 -37.42 8.90 5.20
N LEU A 560 -36.84 7.71 5.17
CA LEU A 560 -37.18 6.68 4.19
C LEU A 560 -38.63 6.21 4.40
N GLU A 561 -39.39 6.14 3.31
CA GLU A 561 -40.76 5.62 3.31
C GLU A 561 -40.81 4.11 3.02
N ASP A 562 -39.80 3.59 2.33
CA ASP A 562 -39.67 2.20 1.89
C ASP A 562 -38.21 1.73 2.07
N ASP A 563 -37.99 0.42 2.13
CA ASP A 563 -36.65 -0.18 2.10
C ASP A 563 -35.87 0.34 0.86
N ASP A 564 -34.65 0.83 1.06
CA ASP A 564 -33.80 1.32 -0.02
C ASP A 564 -32.31 0.99 0.23
N THR A 565 -31.54 0.99 -0.84
CA THR A 565 -30.07 0.93 -0.77
C THR A 565 -29.53 2.37 -0.81
N LEU A 566 -28.92 2.80 0.29
CA LEU A 566 -28.22 4.08 0.36
C LEU A 566 -26.72 3.89 0.11
N PHE A 567 -26.03 4.99 -0.20
CA PHE A 567 -24.60 5.06 -0.41
C PHE A 567 -24.02 6.19 0.44
N ALA A 568 -23.22 5.87 1.44
CA ALA A 568 -22.44 6.87 2.16
C ALA A 568 -21.18 7.17 1.35
N MET A 569 -21.02 8.40 0.88
CA MET A 569 -19.94 8.85 0.01
C MET A 569 -19.09 9.90 0.71
N ALA A 570 -17.76 9.75 0.68
CA ALA A 570 -16.84 10.75 1.18
C ALA A 570 -16.69 11.90 0.17
N HIS A 571 -16.78 13.14 0.65
CA HIS A 571 -16.54 14.36 -0.10
C HIS A 571 -15.41 15.15 0.55
N GLN A 572 -14.55 15.76 -0.27
CA GLN A 572 -13.47 16.64 0.19
C GLN A 572 -14.00 18.06 0.36
N ASP A 573 -13.49 18.85 1.29
CA ASP A 573 -13.67 20.31 1.26
C ASP A 573 -12.62 20.91 0.32
N THR A 574 -13.00 21.19 -0.93
CA THR A 574 -12.01 21.57 -1.97
C THR A 574 -11.61 23.04 -1.91
N ASN A 575 -12.34 23.84 -1.15
CA ASN A 575 -12.14 25.29 -1.08
C ASN A 575 -11.79 25.79 0.33
N GLY A 576 -11.76 24.89 1.31
CA GLY A 576 -11.33 25.13 2.68
C GLY A 576 -12.26 26.07 3.44
N ASN A 577 -13.55 26.07 3.12
CA ASN A 577 -14.54 26.94 3.77
C ASN A 577 -15.40 26.22 4.83
N GLU A 578 -15.17 24.92 5.03
CA GLU A 578 -15.88 24.03 5.96
C GLU A 578 -17.40 23.98 5.73
N ALA A 579 -17.87 24.29 4.52
CA ALA A 579 -19.27 24.26 4.12
C ALA A 579 -19.46 23.40 2.87
N TYR A 580 -20.45 22.50 2.93
CA TYR A 580 -20.76 21.62 1.81
C TYR A 580 -21.44 22.38 0.65
N ASP A 581 -20.66 22.69 -0.38
CA ASP A 581 -21.02 23.48 -1.56
C ASP A 581 -21.28 22.62 -2.81
N PHE A 582 -21.14 21.29 -2.74
CA PHE A 582 -21.27 20.40 -3.90
C PHE A 582 -22.57 20.61 -4.71
N PRO A 583 -23.78 20.68 -4.10
CA PRO A 583 -25.00 20.89 -4.86
C PRO A 583 -25.10 22.30 -5.45
N ASP A 584 -24.65 23.32 -4.71
CA ASP A 584 -24.75 24.73 -5.08
C ASP A 584 -23.73 25.13 -6.17
N SER A 585 -22.59 24.44 -6.20
CA SER A 585 -21.51 24.63 -7.17
C SER A 585 -21.69 23.78 -8.44
N GLU A 586 -22.74 22.97 -8.52
CA GLU A 586 -22.92 21.94 -9.56
C GLU A 586 -21.72 20.97 -9.62
N GLY A 587 -21.17 20.61 -8.46
CA GLY A 587 -20.05 19.69 -8.29
C GLY A 587 -18.68 20.27 -8.66
N ALA A 588 -18.59 21.59 -8.82
CA ALA A 588 -17.30 22.26 -9.04
C ALA A 588 -16.47 22.39 -7.77
N GLU A 589 -17.15 22.46 -6.63
CA GLU A 589 -16.55 22.43 -5.29
C GLU A 589 -17.07 21.19 -4.55
N ASP A 590 -16.29 20.74 -3.59
CA ASP A 590 -16.56 19.61 -2.69
C ASP A 590 -16.91 18.31 -3.40
N GLY A 591 -16.13 17.99 -4.43
CA GLY A 591 -16.23 16.72 -5.13
C GLY A 591 -16.00 15.51 -4.21
N PRO A 592 -16.45 14.33 -4.63
CA PRO A 592 -16.18 13.11 -3.89
C PRO A 592 -14.68 12.82 -3.84
N TYR A 593 -14.23 12.19 -2.76
CA TYR A 593 -12.97 11.47 -2.78
C TYR A 593 -13.05 10.36 -3.82
N VAL A 594 -11.95 10.08 -4.52
CA VAL A 594 -11.93 9.08 -5.59
C VAL A 594 -10.78 8.10 -5.34
N ALA A 595 -11.08 6.80 -5.43
CA ALA A 595 -10.13 5.70 -5.33
C ALA A 595 -10.58 4.57 -6.28
N ALA A 596 -9.67 3.76 -6.79
CA ALA A 596 -9.97 2.66 -7.72
C ALA A 596 -10.88 3.04 -8.91
N GLY A 597 -10.70 4.24 -9.52
CA GLY A 597 -11.52 4.66 -10.65
C GLY A 597 -12.92 5.18 -10.30
N GLY A 598 -13.32 5.20 -9.02
CA GLY A 598 -14.68 5.55 -8.58
C GLY A 598 -14.74 6.36 -7.27
N PRO A 599 -15.90 6.96 -6.95
CA PRO A 599 -16.04 7.70 -5.70
C PRO A 599 -15.89 6.76 -4.50
N VAL A 600 -15.20 7.22 -3.45
CA VAL A 600 -15.06 6.50 -2.19
C VAL A 600 -16.42 6.49 -1.49
N MET A 601 -17.11 5.35 -1.56
CA MET A 601 -18.44 5.18 -0.96
C MET A 601 -18.69 3.75 -0.48
N GLY A 602 -19.53 3.63 0.54
CA GLY A 602 -20.02 2.35 1.08
C GLY A 602 -21.52 2.19 0.86
N PRO A 603 -22.00 1.08 0.25
CA PRO A 603 -23.42 0.79 0.16
C PRO A 603 -23.98 0.28 1.49
N LEU A 604 -25.22 0.62 1.80
CA LEU A 604 -25.96 0.13 2.97
C LEU A 604 -27.43 -0.11 2.60
N ASP A 605 -27.94 -1.31 2.90
CA ASP A 605 -29.35 -1.65 2.72
C ASP A 605 -30.11 -1.32 4.01
N VAL A 606 -30.95 -0.29 4.00
CA VAL A 606 -31.76 0.10 5.17
C VAL A 606 -33.18 -0.38 4.98
N THR A 607 -33.67 -1.14 5.96
CA THR A 607 -35.06 -1.58 6.02
C THR A 607 -35.89 -0.64 6.87
N VAL A 608 -37.03 -0.21 6.35
CA VAL A 608 -38.01 0.58 7.09
C VAL A 608 -38.92 -0.38 7.85
N GLU A 609 -38.81 -0.42 9.18
CA GLU A 609 -39.74 -1.20 10.00
C GLU A 609 -41.16 -0.65 9.82
N ASP A 610 -42.01 -1.37 9.08
CA ASP A 610 -43.42 -1.04 8.95
C ASP A 610 -44.07 -1.09 10.33
N MET A 611 -44.54 0.05 10.83
CA MET A 611 -45.30 0.14 12.09
C MET A 611 -46.71 -0.49 11.97
N SER A 612 -46.88 -1.52 11.15
CA SER A 612 -48.16 -2.18 10.87
C SER A 612 -48.36 -3.50 11.64
N ASP A 613 -47.77 -3.66 12.82
CA ASP A 613 -48.22 -4.67 13.80
C ASP A 613 -49.19 -4.05 14.81
N ASP A 614 -50.38 -3.72 14.31
CA ASP A 614 -51.58 -3.72 15.16
C ASP A 614 -51.90 -5.19 15.46
N ASP A 615 -51.60 -5.60 16.68
CA ASP A 615 -51.76 -6.93 17.26
C ASP A 615 -53.26 -7.31 17.34
N GLU A 616 -53.92 -7.56 16.19
CA GLU A 616 -55.28 -8.11 16.11
C GLU A 616 -55.28 -9.62 16.38
N MET A 617 -55.08 -10.01 17.63
CA MET A 617 -55.39 -11.37 18.10
C MET A 617 -56.87 -11.51 18.49
N ASN A 618 -57.68 -11.75 17.45
CA ASN A 618 -58.73 -12.78 17.35
C ASN A 618 -59.76 -12.95 18.50
N GLY A 619 -60.99 -12.48 18.24
CA GLY A 619 -62.18 -12.84 18.98
C GLY A 619 -62.66 -14.27 18.74
N GLY A 620 -62.78 -15.04 19.81
CA GLY A 620 -63.56 -16.29 19.87
C GLY A 620 -64.41 -16.33 21.14
N ASP A 621 -65.71 -16.10 20.99
CA ASP A 621 -66.74 -16.28 22.01
C ASP A 621 -66.79 -17.73 22.55
N ASP A 622 -66.84 -17.92 23.87
CA ASP A 622 -67.95 -18.63 24.57
C ASP A 622 -67.84 -18.54 26.11
N ASP A 623 -68.90 -17.99 26.73
CA ASP A 623 -69.49 -18.22 28.06
C ASP A 623 -68.65 -18.21 29.37
N GLY A 624 -68.94 -17.22 30.24
CA GLY A 624 -69.13 -17.50 31.69
C GLY A 624 -68.80 -16.42 32.73
N MET A 625 -69.84 -15.65 33.11
CA MET A 625 -70.16 -15.11 34.46
C MET A 625 -69.41 -13.90 35.06
N ASP A 626 -70.25 -12.89 35.38
CA ASP A 626 -70.32 -11.98 36.56
C ASP A 626 -69.09 -11.08 36.86
N ASP A 627 -69.19 -9.80 37.23
CA ASP A 627 -70.27 -8.93 37.69
C ASP A 627 -69.74 -7.47 37.65
N ASP A 628 -70.66 -6.51 37.55
CA ASP A 628 -70.62 -5.19 38.21
C ASP A 628 -69.46 -4.19 37.96
N GLU A 629 -69.69 -3.11 37.21
CA GLU A 629 -70.39 -1.88 37.68
C GLU A 629 -69.91 -0.59 36.94
N MET A 630 -70.90 0.09 36.34
CA MET A 630 -71.12 1.56 36.24
C MET A 630 -70.06 2.46 35.57
N SER A 631 -70.39 3.02 34.39
CA SER A 631 -70.99 4.38 34.22
C SER A 631 -69.88 5.43 33.99
N SER A 632 -69.88 6.31 33.00
CA SER A 632 -70.97 6.99 32.29
C SER A 632 -70.38 7.86 31.17
N GLU A 633 -71.14 8.00 30.08
CA GLU A 633 -71.51 9.28 29.41
C GLU A 633 -70.37 10.07 28.73
N ASP A 634 -70.51 10.66 27.54
CA ASP A 634 -71.64 10.87 26.63
C ASP A 634 -71.05 11.50 25.34
N ASP A 635 -71.71 11.24 24.21
CA ASP A 635 -72.10 12.20 23.15
C ASP A 635 -71.03 13.10 22.46
N GLU A 636 -71.09 13.41 21.16
CA GLU A 636 -71.94 13.06 20.03
C GLU A 636 -71.36 13.85 18.82
N MET A 637 -71.54 13.31 17.61
CA MET A 637 -71.86 14.06 16.37
C MET A 637 -70.78 14.96 15.72
N ASN A 638 -70.69 15.12 14.39
CA ASN A 638 -71.31 14.51 13.21
C ASN A 638 -70.69 15.22 11.98
N SER A 639 -70.97 14.66 10.80
CA SER A 639 -71.04 15.22 9.43
C SER A 639 -69.73 15.32 8.63
N GLU A 640 -69.58 14.60 7.51
CA GLU A 640 -70.36 14.67 6.23
C GLU A 640 -70.20 16.07 5.59
N GLU A 641 -69.89 16.29 4.31
CA GLU A 641 -70.09 15.58 3.05
C GLU A 641 -69.31 16.40 1.97
N ASP A 642 -68.77 15.70 0.97
CA ASP A 642 -68.90 15.97 -0.49
C ASP A 642 -68.31 17.21 -1.19
N GLY A 643 -67.78 16.95 -2.41
CA GLY A 643 -67.68 17.99 -3.44
C GLY A 643 -66.85 17.66 -4.68
N GLU A 644 -67.41 16.84 -5.56
CA GLU A 644 -66.90 16.41 -6.87
C GLU A 644 -66.71 17.51 -7.97
N MET A 645 -65.89 17.16 -8.99
CA MET A 645 -65.88 17.50 -10.45
C MET A 645 -65.01 18.69 -10.95
N SER A 646 -63.93 18.41 -11.71
CA SER A 646 -63.77 18.41 -13.21
C SER A 646 -63.60 19.84 -13.80
N ASP A 647 -62.83 20.16 -14.85
CA ASP A 647 -62.34 19.46 -16.05
C ASP A 647 -61.36 20.39 -16.83
N ASP A 648 -60.40 19.77 -17.53
CA ASP A 648 -59.71 20.08 -18.82
C ASP A 648 -59.22 21.50 -19.28
N GLY A 649 -58.05 21.48 -19.94
CA GLY A 649 -57.74 22.41 -21.04
C GLY A 649 -56.25 22.61 -21.43
N GLU A 650 -55.81 21.95 -22.50
CA GLU A 650 -54.49 22.00 -23.19
C GLU A 650 -54.00 23.40 -23.66
N SER A 651 -52.67 23.58 -23.83
CA SER A 651 -52.00 23.69 -25.16
C SER A 651 -50.53 24.16 -25.12
N ASN A 652 -49.82 23.70 -26.15
CA ASN A 652 -48.39 23.72 -26.54
C ASN A 652 -47.82 25.10 -26.94
N GLU A 653 -46.48 25.28 -26.95
CA GLU A 653 -45.60 25.70 -28.08
C GLU A 653 -44.10 25.83 -27.67
N THR A 654 -43.22 25.56 -28.64
CA THR A 654 -41.73 25.48 -28.70
C THR A 654 -40.98 26.81 -28.83
N ASP A 655 -39.66 26.82 -28.55
CA ASP A 655 -38.66 27.55 -29.37
C ASP A 655 -37.20 27.04 -29.17
N ASP A 656 -36.37 27.16 -30.21
CA ASP A 656 -34.94 26.78 -30.32
C ASP A 656 -34.00 28.01 -30.27
N GLY A 657 -32.75 27.85 -29.77
CA GLY A 657 -31.60 28.62 -30.28
C GLY A 657 -30.34 28.87 -29.41
N SER A 658 -29.17 28.46 -29.94
CA SER A 658 -27.81 29.10 -29.88
C SER A 658 -26.81 28.76 -28.74
N GLY A 659 -25.62 28.22 -29.09
CA GLY A 659 -24.43 27.97 -28.21
C GLY A 659 -23.55 29.22 -27.92
N PRO A 660 -22.30 29.16 -27.35
CA PRO A 660 -21.36 28.04 -27.09
C PRO A 660 -20.79 27.92 -25.64
N GLY A 661 -20.00 26.89 -25.30
CA GLY A 661 -19.19 26.85 -24.07
C GLY A 661 -18.25 25.62 -23.97
N PHE A 662 -16.96 25.86 -23.76
CA PHE A 662 -16.02 24.88 -23.21
C PHE A 662 -16.07 25.04 -21.69
N GLY A 663 -16.24 23.95 -20.94
CA GLY A 663 -16.27 23.95 -19.48
C GLY A 663 -16.68 22.58 -18.95
N LEU A 664 -15.79 21.98 -18.16
CA LEU A 664 -16.00 21.02 -17.06
C LEU A 664 -17.37 20.31 -17.03
N LEU A 665 -17.47 19.14 -17.66
CA LEU A 665 -18.61 18.22 -17.51
C LEU A 665 -18.17 16.73 -17.54
N ALA A 666 -16.94 16.43 -17.12
CA ALA A 666 -16.42 15.06 -17.19
C ALA A 666 -16.69 14.22 -15.93
N ALA A 667 -16.93 14.82 -14.76
CA ALA A 667 -17.13 14.07 -13.52
C ALA A 667 -18.47 13.30 -13.42
N PHE A 668 -19.51 13.72 -14.15
CA PHE A 668 -20.85 13.10 -14.04
C PHE A 668 -21.01 11.77 -14.80
N GLY A 669 -20.09 11.43 -15.72
CA GLY A 669 -20.20 10.23 -16.55
C GLY A 669 -19.78 8.93 -15.86
N ALA A 670 -18.79 8.99 -14.97
CA ALA A 670 -18.20 7.82 -14.31
C ALA A 670 -19.10 7.24 -13.20
N LEU A 671 -19.93 8.07 -12.59
CA LEU A 671 -20.72 7.73 -11.40
C LEU A 671 -21.80 6.66 -11.66
N ALA A 672 -22.31 6.57 -12.90
CA ALA A 672 -23.30 5.57 -13.30
C ALA A 672 -22.71 4.20 -13.67
N ALA A 673 -21.41 4.11 -13.96
CA ALA A 673 -20.79 2.87 -14.45
C ALA A 673 -20.32 1.95 -13.31
N VAL A 674 -19.79 2.51 -12.22
CA VAL A 674 -19.19 1.75 -11.10
C VAL A 674 -20.25 1.06 -10.23
N ALA A 675 -21.37 1.72 -9.96
CA ALA A 675 -22.43 1.14 -9.11
C ALA A 675 -23.14 -0.07 -9.74
N ALA A 676 -23.17 -0.17 -11.09
CA ALA A 676 -23.80 -1.28 -11.79
C ALA A 676 -22.95 -2.58 -11.73
N ALA A 677 -21.62 -2.48 -11.57
CA ALA A 677 -20.72 -3.63 -11.55
C ALA A 677 -20.83 -4.42 -10.22
N GLY A 678 -20.92 -3.72 -9.08
CA GLY A 678 -21.07 -4.34 -7.75
C GLY A 678 -22.39 -5.10 -7.58
N TYR A 679 -23.47 -4.65 -8.22
CA TYR A 679 -24.79 -5.27 -8.12
C TYR A 679 -24.91 -6.62 -8.86
N LEU A 680 -24.07 -6.86 -9.89
CA LEU A 680 -24.15 -8.08 -10.70
C LEU A 680 -23.48 -9.30 -10.04
N VAL A 681 -22.56 -9.10 -9.09
CA VAL A 681 -21.85 -10.20 -8.42
C VAL A 681 -22.67 -10.81 -7.27
N ARG A 682 -23.53 -10.05 -6.59
CA ARG A 682 -24.29 -10.55 -5.42
C ARG A 682 -25.59 -11.31 -5.72
N ARG A 683 -26.04 -11.40 -6.98
CA ARG A 683 -27.28 -12.12 -7.34
C ARG A 683 -27.09 -13.57 -7.79
N GLN A 684 -25.86 -14.09 -7.72
CA GLN A 684 -25.58 -15.52 -7.94
C GLN A 684 -24.83 -16.14 -6.73
N ALA A 685 -25.49 -16.14 -5.57
CA ALA A 685 -25.24 -17.09 -4.48
C ALA A 685 -26.57 -17.53 -3.87
#